data_AF-A0A9N8Q846-F1
#
_entry.id   AF-A0A9N8Q846-F1
#
_cell.length_a   1.000
_cell.length_b   1.000
_cell.length_c   1.000
_cell.angle_alpha   90.00
_cell.angle_beta   90.00
_cell.angle_gamma   90.00
#
_symmetry.space_group_name_H-M   'P 1'
#
loop_
_entity.id
_entity.type
_entity.pdbx_description
1 polymer ?
#
loop_
_entity_poly.entity_id
_entity_poly.type
_entity_poly.pdbx_seq_one_letter_code
_entity_poly.pdbx_strand_id
1 'polypeptide(L)'
;MAEAISSQLAATSLSSSPAAVQSGGDAGQSASGLVKALRRASQKGASGKVLIRSTTHYVSKSTGDPGSSGGVESAKVDNTENESYALVSWKTAEFAYRKSAGLSSELPTLARGLFTEELAEEEHRIVVRGYDKFFNVGELPWTKPAAIKEFSEPPYHLTFKENGCIIFISALSPTQVVVTSKHSLGTREDVEMSHAVKGEEWLVRHLKQKGKRKEDLAAELWQRKETAVFELCDDSFEEHVIAYTSDNSGLYLHGLNKNQARFSTRPMAEVDTFAREWGFIPTRWLEINSLEQVDKLTAEISRTGSWKGEAIEGFVVRTHMPSSPKQIADDQPAARPPYEPGQEWFYKIKFDEPYLMYRDWRELTRRLLKEKKEWETSKKAKSEPAVHVPIPSPEPARPTSPVSDENDVESTAEDPNAPKKSKKQRKKEQKAANQEKYKAQAMAARAAANTAQSTRPPRPELRFKRPKTVLYVEWAYDLLWGSEDGTIQPQPQMFEKFNQGKGIIALREAYLDYLRTPEGSKRLRELGGSRGQDTDNSDDASAEPKFDKTLIVPIGVPGSGKTSLFIALREIFQWGHTQSDDVQTKKTGPQFLVNIEKELAKHDVVIADRNNHLFKHRDEIVGVVNEVQKRGLSSESVAGGKAAKSKSEKKAIQTKDGNVADKPKTRIRLVALTWAFDSHALNDVHRICSERIIKRGDNHQTLRIEGGGGDASTSTPSKTRTKMPHEQILWNFLEELQPFGSSLGGEGDEGQADELFDRTVRLEIEYDQEKALRTAISALAPILDLTQPSEEQIRLGLEAARAYKVGIRKELKVRYGRRSGKGEGADSSAPRYYGLTVEADLEDLIPRLIHQCDDDALREDALRVFDEFRSNSCIVQHPHITLVHSNSVEAESKGEAKAKDGDGVGAKARWETYERLCAEHGSEDDDNDGEEGGKSEHPLTFTFIIDKLVWDGRVMALGVRDVRPPVTIPDFAKLQGGRGGFDQGLWRPHITVGTARDDIRPFEANEVLRRAEKRVGSDGKDDGEAKMISADAAGIHTSGRLQGMWH
;
A
#
# COMPACT_ATOMS: atom_id res chain seq x y z
N MET A 1 11.24 13.67 -53.88
CA MET A 1 10.89 13.17 -52.53
C MET A 1 11.48 11.79 -52.25
N ALA A 2 11.52 10.86 -53.21
CA ALA A 2 12.28 9.61 -53.10
C ALA A 2 13.83 9.79 -53.20
N GLU A 3 14.32 10.73 -54.01
CA GLU A 3 15.77 11.02 -54.11
C GLU A 3 16.35 11.82 -52.92
N ALA A 4 15.50 12.52 -52.16
CA ALA A 4 15.92 13.27 -50.97
C ALA A 4 16.14 12.37 -49.74
N ILE A 5 15.59 11.15 -49.76
CA ILE A 5 15.75 10.15 -48.69
C ILE A 5 17.04 9.35 -48.88
N SER A 6 17.50 9.19 -50.12
CA SER A 6 18.72 8.43 -50.42
C SER A 6 20.01 9.20 -50.10
N SER A 7 19.98 10.53 -50.05
CA SER A 7 21.16 11.37 -49.74
C SER A 7 21.38 11.59 -48.24
N GLN A 8 20.36 11.42 -47.39
CA GLN A 8 20.49 11.51 -45.92
C GLN A 8 20.97 10.21 -45.28
N LEU A 9 20.83 9.06 -45.94
CA LEU A 9 21.29 7.75 -45.43
C LEU A 9 22.78 7.46 -45.68
N ALA A 10 23.49 8.31 -46.43
CA ALA A 10 24.91 8.11 -46.76
C ALA A 10 25.90 8.86 -45.85
N ALA A 11 25.43 9.69 -44.90
CA ALA A 11 26.27 10.61 -44.14
C ALA A 11 26.52 10.23 -42.66
N THR A 12 26.09 9.05 -42.20
CA THR A 12 26.32 8.57 -40.84
C THR A 12 27.02 7.21 -40.86
N SER A 13 28.23 7.19 -41.41
CA SER A 13 29.20 6.10 -41.30
C SER A 13 30.53 6.72 -40.88
N LEU A 14 31.02 6.35 -39.70
CA LEU A 14 32.42 6.37 -39.19
C LEU A 14 32.31 6.26 -37.65
N SER A 15 33.03 5.43 -36.91
CA SER A 15 33.89 4.28 -37.17
C SER A 15 34.02 3.53 -35.83
N SER A 16 34.02 2.21 -35.89
CA SER A 16 34.29 1.33 -34.76
C SER A 16 35.78 1.12 -34.58
N SER A 17 36.33 1.34 -33.38
CA SER A 17 37.45 0.55 -32.86
C SER A 17 37.52 0.62 -31.32
N PRO A 18 38.02 -0.45 -30.66
CA PRO A 18 37.73 -0.73 -29.26
C PRO A 18 38.89 -0.29 -28.36
N ALA A 19 38.59 0.47 -27.30
CA ALA A 19 39.49 0.64 -26.17
C ALA A 19 38.82 0.03 -24.94
N ALA A 20 39.37 -1.09 -24.48
CA ALA A 20 39.01 -1.72 -23.23
C ALA A 20 39.35 -0.77 -22.08
N VAL A 21 38.34 -0.38 -21.31
CA VAL A 21 38.51 0.14 -19.95
C VAL A 21 37.66 -0.76 -19.06
N GLN A 22 38.35 -1.65 -18.35
CA GLN A 22 37.79 -2.33 -17.19
C GLN A 22 37.61 -1.28 -16.09
N SER A 23 36.37 -1.03 -15.67
CA SER A 23 36.08 -0.26 -14.47
C SER A 23 35.02 -1.02 -13.65
N GLY A 24 35.42 -1.47 -12.47
CA GLY A 24 34.59 -2.21 -11.53
C GLY A 24 33.54 -1.33 -10.84
N GLY A 25 32.37 -1.91 -10.60
CA GLY A 25 31.25 -1.30 -9.89
C GLY A 25 29.92 -2.01 -10.18
N ASP A 26 29.83 -3.33 -9.98
CA ASP A 26 28.81 -4.19 -10.63
C ASP A 26 27.94 -5.04 -9.68
N ALA A 27 27.91 -4.72 -8.38
CA ALA A 27 27.26 -5.59 -7.39
C ALA A 27 25.71 -5.64 -7.51
N GLY A 28 25.08 -4.64 -8.15
CA GLY A 28 23.62 -4.60 -8.42
C GLY A 28 23.23 -4.58 -9.90
N GLN A 29 24.20 -4.48 -10.82
CA GLN A 29 23.95 -4.41 -12.27
C GLN A 29 24.08 -5.80 -12.94
N SER A 30 24.85 -6.72 -12.33
CA SER A 30 24.98 -8.10 -12.79
C SER A 30 23.74 -8.96 -12.49
N ALA A 31 23.49 -9.95 -13.37
CA ALA A 31 22.40 -10.92 -13.18
C ALA A 31 22.56 -11.74 -11.88
N SER A 32 23.79 -12.13 -11.52
CA SER A 32 24.10 -12.80 -10.25
C SER A 32 23.81 -11.90 -9.04
N GLY A 33 24.15 -10.62 -9.10
CA GLY A 33 23.83 -9.63 -8.06
C GLY A 33 22.31 -9.52 -7.84
N LEU A 34 21.55 -9.41 -8.93
CA LEU A 34 20.09 -9.40 -8.88
C LEU A 34 19.51 -10.70 -8.29
N VAL A 35 19.99 -11.88 -8.70
CA VAL A 35 19.52 -13.16 -8.16
C VAL A 35 19.81 -13.28 -6.67
N LYS A 36 20.98 -12.86 -6.18
CA LYS A 36 21.29 -12.81 -4.75
C LYS A 36 20.29 -11.92 -4.00
N ALA A 37 19.97 -10.74 -4.53
CA ALA A 37 18.99 -9.85 -3.93
C ALA A 37 17.55 -10.42 -3.96
N LEU A 38 17.15 -11.09 -5.04
CA LEU A 38 15.86 -11.79 -5.16
C LEU A 38 15.74 -12.95 -4.18
N ARG A 39 16.81 -13.75 -4.00
CA ARG A 39 16.86 -14.83 -3.00
C ARG A 39 16.69 -14.27 -1.59
N ARG A 40 17.36 -13.15 -1.25
CA ARG A 40 17.17 -12.46 0.03
C ARG A 40 15.74 -11.98 0.23
N ALA A 41 15.15 -11.31 -0.76
CA ALA A 41 13.76 -10.83 -0.70
C ALA A 41 12.70 -11.95 -0.69
N SER A 42 13.10 -13.18 -1.06
CA SER A 42 12.25 -14.37 -0.98
C SER A 42 12.29 -15.06 0.39
N GLN A 43 13.29 -14.74 1.24
CA GLN A 43 13.34 -15.23 2.63
C GLN A 43 12.30 -14.47 3.48
N LYS A 44 11.71 -15.16 4.49
CA LYS A 44 10.71 -14.54 5.36
C LYS A 44 11.35 -13.40 6.18
N GLY A 45 11.05 -12.15 5.84
CA GLY A 45 11.44 -10.99 6.66
C GLY A 45 10.78 -10.99 8.05
N ALA A 46 11.17 -10.04 8.91
CA ALA A 46 10.69 -9.91 10.29
C ALA A 46 9.15 -9.83 10.44
N SER A 47 8.45 -9.39 9.38
CA SER A 47 6.98 -9.29 9.27
C SER A 47 6.27 -10.58 8.83
N GLY A 48 7.01 -11.61 8.41
CA GLY A 48 6.49 -12.92 8.01
C GLY A 48 5.80 -12.98 6.64
N LYS A 49 5.73 -11.89 5.86
CA LYS A 49 5.16 -11.86 4.51
C LYS A 49 6.25 -12.04 3.45
N VAL A 50 6.05 -12.97 2.52
CA VAL A 50 6.96 -13.23 1.38
C VAL A 50 6.60 -12.29 0.22
N LEU A 51 7.51 -11.38 -0.15
CA LEU A 51 7.31 -10.39 -1.22
C LEU A 51 7.50 -10.98 -2.62
N ILE A 52 8.46 -11.90 -2.75
CA ILE A 52 8.85 -12.54 -4.02
C ILE A 52 8.79 -14.05 -3.84
N ARG A 53 8.16 -14.74 -4.80
CA ARG A 53 8.12 -16.20 -4.88
C ARG A 53 8.93 -16.65 -6.10
N SER A 54 9.58 -17.80 -5.99
CA SER A 54 10.26 -18.44 -7.10
C SER A 54 9.64 -19.80 -7.43
N THR A 55 9.64 -20.16 -8.72
CA THR A 55 9.24 -21.47 -9.22
C THR A 55 10.28 -21.93 -10.24
N THR A 56 10.84 -23.12 -10.06
CA THR A 56 11.78 -23.71 -11.03
C THR A 56 11.02 -24.51 -12.08
N HIS A 57 11.41 -24.36 -13.33
CA HIS A 57 10.89 -25.10 -14.48
C HIS A 57 12.05 -25.73 -15.24
N TYR A 58 11.87 -26.98 -15.69
CA TYR A 58 12.87 -27.70 -16.48
C TYR A 58 12.45 -27.75 -17.94
N VAL A 59 13.37 -27.41 -18.85
CA VAL A 59 13.16 -27.46 -20.30
C VAL A 59 14.19 -28.40 -20.91
N SER A 60 13.78 -29.46 -21.59
CA SER A 60 14.72 -30.40 -22.23
C SER A 60 15.61 -29.69 -23.26
N LYS A 61 16.91 -30.01 -23.25
CA LYS A 61 17.88 -29.56 -24.27
C LYS A 61 17.66 -30.39 -25.53
N SER A 62 17.20 -29.78 -26.62
CA SER A 62 16.94 -30.56 -27.84
C SER A 62 18.24 -30.98 -28.52
N THR A 63 18.49 -32.29 -28.61
CA THR A 63 19.56 -32.87 -29.43
C THR A 63 19.11 -32.96 -30.88
N GLY A 64 19.15 -31.85 -31.61
CA GLY A 64 19.28 -31.85 -33.08
C GLY A 64 18.22 -32.53 -33.97
N ASP A 65 17.07 -32.98 -33.47
CA ASP A 65 16.00 -33.56 -34.33
C ASP A 65 14.82 -32.57 -34.53
N PRO A 66 14.48 -32.16 -35.78
CA PRO A 66 13.57 -31.03 -36.05
C PRO A 66 12.08 -31.26 -35.75
N GLY A 67 11.71 -32.40 -35.15
CA GLY A 67 10.31 -32.84 -35.00
C GLY A 67 9.80 -32.99 -33.56
N SER A 68 10.67 -32.94 -32.55
CA SER A 68 10.28 -33.16 -31.15
C SER A 68 9.96 -31.83 -30.46
N SER A 69 8.67 -31.54 -30.28
CA SER A 69 8.21 -30.49 -29.36
C SER A 69 8.85 -30.71 -27.98
N GLY A 70 9.63 -29.76 -27.50
CA GLY A 70 10.27 -29.80 -26.18
C GLY A 70 9.21 -29.92 -25.09
N GLY A 71 8.92 -31.14 -24.66
CA GLY A 71 8.02 -31.41 -23.55
C GLY A 71 8.56 -30.80 -22.28
N VAL A 72 7.70 -30.08 -21.56
CA VAL A 72 7.96 -29.63 -20.19
C VAL A 72 7.42 -30.72 -19.27
N GLU A 73 8.30 -31.49 -18.64
CA GLU A 73 7.90 -32.50 -17.66
C GLU A 73 7.81 -31.89 -16.25
N SER A 74 6.69 -32.16 -15.56
CA SER A 74 6.39 -31.69 -14.20
C SER A 74 6.89 -32.65 -13.09
N ALA A 75 7.66 -33.69 -13.42
CA ALA A 75 8.08 -34.72 -12.46
C ALA A 75 9.61 -34.82 -12.31
N LYS A 76 10.07 -35.09 -11.09
CA LYS A 76 11.46 -35.47 -10.79
C LYS A 76 11.79 -36.77 -11.55
N VAL A 77 12.47 -36.65 -12.68
CA VAL A 77 13.16 -37.78 -13.32
C VAL A 77 14.54 -37.91 -12.68
N ASP A 78 14.91 -39.15 -12.37
CA ASP A 78 16.19 -39.51 -11.74
C ASP A 78 17.39 -38.96 -12.55
N ASN A 79 18.25 -38.24 -11.84
CA ASN A 79 19.67 -37.98 -12.09
C ASN A 79 20.24 -38.29 -13.50
N THR A 80 20.10 -37.34 -14.41
CA THR A 80 21.19 -36.92 -15.31
C THR A 80 21.18 -35.38 -15.42
N GLU A 81 22.02 -34.70 -14.63
CA GLU A 81 22.09 -33.22 -14.54
C GLU A 81 22.41 -32.49 -15.87
N ASN A 82 22.61 -33.21 -16.98
CA ASN A 82 23.10 -32.65 -18.24
C ASN A 82 22.06 -32.42 -19.34
N GLU A 83 20.82 -32.92 -19.24
CA GLU A 83 19.87 -32.96 -20.37
C GLU A 83 18.76 -31.88 -20.36
N SER A 84 18.72 -30.99 -19.35
CA SER A 84 17.70 -29.93 -19.29
C SER A 84 18.24 -28.57 -18.82
N TYR A 85 17.57 -27.50 -19.22
CA TYR A 85 17.73 -26.13 -18.70
C TYR A 85 16.86 -25.95 -17.47
N ALA A 86 17.44 -25.47 -16.36
CA ALA A 86 16.71 -25.16 -15.13
C ALA A 86 16.42 -23.65 -15.02
N LEU A 87 15.18 -23.25 -15.33
CA LEU A 87 14.75 -21.86 -15.34
C LEU A 87 14.00 -21.52 -14.06
N VAL A 88 14.46 -20.53 -13.31
CA VAL A 88 13.80 -20.01 -12.12
C VAL A 88 12.95 -18.80 -12.50
N SER A 89 11.62 -18.94 -12.42
CA SER A 89 10.67 -17.84 -12.58
C SER A 89 10.52 -17.07 -11.28
N TRP A 90 10.66 -15.74 -11.32
CA TRP A 90 10.50 -14.86 -10.17
C TRP A 90 9.17 -14.09 -10.26
N LYS A 91 8.36 -14.21 -9.21
CA LYS A 91 7.04 -13.58 -9.10
C LYS A 91 6.95 -12.71 -7.86
N THR A 92 7.03 -11.40 -8.06
CA THR A 92 6.73 -10.38 -7.05
C THR A 92 5.22 -10.25 -6.84
N ALA A 93 4.78 -10.12 -5.59
CA ALA A 93 3.39 -9.86 -5.26
C ALA A 93 2.95 -8.46 -5.75
N GLU A 94 1.75 -8.35 -6.34
CA GLU A 94 1.33 -7.09 -7.00
C GLU A 94 1.28 -5.89 -6.03
N PHE A 95 0.97 -6.09 -4.75
CA PHE A 95 0.99 -5.01 -3.76
C PHE A 95 2.41 -4.53 -3.40
N ALA A 96 3.42 -5.39 -3.55
CA ALA A 96 4.81 -5.06 -3.19
C ALA A 96 5.37 -3.97 -4.12
N TYR A 97 4.99 -4.02 -5.40
CA TYR A 97 5.33 -2.98 -6.38
C TYR A 97 4.76 -1.59 -6.03
N ARG A 98 3.65 -1.52 -5.27
CA ARG A 98 3.09 -0.25 -4.80
C ARG A 98 3.71 0.21 -3.48
N LYS A 99 4.09 -0.73 -2.62
CA LYS A 99 4.77 -0.44 -1.35
C LYS A 99 6.18 0.11 -1.57
N SER A 100 6.87 -0.33 -2.62
CA SER A 100 8.17 0.22 -3.03
C SER A 100 8.08 1.68 -3.52
N ALA A 101 6.90 2.31 -3.45
CA ALA A 101 6.69 3.70 -3.83
C ALA A 101 7.01 4.75 -2.75
N GLY A 102 7.44 4.31 -1.57
CA GLY A 102 8.15 5.14 -0.60
C GLY A 102 9.67 5.09 -0.78
N LEU A 103 10.38 6.00 -0.09
CA LEU A 103 11.85 6.25 -0.14
C LEU A 103 12.78 5.07 0.22
N SER A 104 12.29 3.83 0.27
CA SER A 104 13.13 2.63 0.32
C SER A 104 12.49 1.55 -0.52
N SER A 105 13.08 1.26 -1.68
CA SER A 105 12.68 0.10 -2.49
C SER A 105 13.17 -1.16 -1.80
N GLU A 106 12.33 -1.76 -0.94
CA GLU A 106 12.52 -3.15 -0.46
C GLU A 106 12.60 -4.16 -1.63
N LEU A 107 12.23 -3.76 -2.85
CA LEU A 107 12.29 -4.60 -4.04
C LEU A 107 13.62 -4.44 -4.80
N PRO A 108 14.29 -5.56 -5.14
CA PRO A 108 15.54 -5.52 -5.89
C PRO A 108 15.36 -5.19 -7.38
N THR A 109 14.13 -5.28 -7.91
CA THR A 109 13.81 -4.95 -9.30
C THR A 109 12.31 -4.72 -9.48
N LEU A 110 11.95 -3.91 -10.46
CA LEU A 110 10.57 -3.76 -10.94
C LEU A 110 10.21 -4.75 -12.07
N ALA A 111 11.13 -5.61 -12.51
CA ALA A 111 10.93 -6.53 -13.62
C ALA A 111 9.71 -7.44 -13.41
N ARG A 112 8.77 -7.43 -14.36
CA ARG A 112 7.54 -8.22 -14.35
C ARG A 112 7.57 -9.25 -15.48
N GLY A 113 7.91 -10.49 -15.11
CA GLY A 113 8.17 -11.58 -16.03
C GLY A 113 9.67 -11.82 -16.15
N LEU A 114 10.27 -12.37 -15.09
CA LEU A 114 11.72 -12.54 -14.98
C LEU A 114 12.03 -14.02 -14.80
N PHE A 115 12.88 -14.57 -15.68
CA PHE A 115 13.38 -15.93 -15.58
C PHE A 115 14.89 -15.93 -15.64
N THR A 116 15.52 -16.64 -14.71
CA THR A 116 16.97 -16.75 -14.61
C THR A 116 17.42 -18.19 -14.68
N GLU A 117 18.65 -18.40 -15.12
CA GLU A 117 19.31 -19.69 -15.14
C GLU A 117 20.62 -19.59 -14.37
N GLU A 118 20.95 -20.65 -13.63
CA GLU A 118 22.25 -20.82 -12.99
C GLU A 118 23.21 -21.49 -13.98
N LEU A 119 24.36 -20.86 -14.16
CA LEU A 119 25.49 -21.32 -14.97
C LEU A 119 26.52 -22.01 -14.05
N ALA A 120 27.75 -22.20 -14.53
CA ALA A 120 28.85 -22.70 -13.72
C ALA A 120 29.22 -21.69 -12.60
N GLU A 121 29.81 -22.20 -11.51
CA GLU A 121 30.42 -21.38 -10.44
C GLU A 121 29.48 -20.35 -9.76
N GLU A 122 28.20 -20.69 -9.59
CA GLU A 122 27.15 -19.80 -9.03
C GLU A 122 26.92 -18.50 -9.83
N GLU A 123 27.36 -18.44 -11.10
CA GLU A 123 27.02 -17.36 -11.99
C GLU A 123 25.58 -17.52 -12.49
N HIS A 124 24.83 -16.41 -12.57
CA HIS A 124 23.47 -16.43 -13.11
C HIS A 124 23.38 -15.59 -14.38
N ARG A 125 22.52 -16.01 -15.29
CA ARG A 125 22.06 -15.18 -16.41
C ARG A 125 20.56 -14.96 -16.36
N ILE A 126 20.14 -13.84 -16.93
CA ILE A 126 18.73 -13.58 -17.19
C ILE A 126 18.40 -14.18 -18.57
N VAL A 127 17.43 -15.10 -18.61
CA VAL A 127 16.98 -15.74 -19.84
C VAL A 127 15.76 -15.02 -20.41
N VAL A 128 14.83 -14.62 -19.55
CA VAL A 128 13.64 -13.86 -19.96
C VAL A 128 13.53 -12.61 -19.10
N ARG A 129 13.35 -11.46 -19.75
CA ARG A 129 13.22 -10.14 -19.13
C ARG A 129 12.01 -9.38 -19.70
N GLY A 130 10.87 -9.50 -19.05
CA GLY A 130 9.68 -8.66 -19.31
C GLY A 130 9.92 -7.21 -18.90
N TYR A 131 8.97 -6.29 -19.14
CA TYR A 131 9.15 -4.88 -18.75
C TYR A 131 9.23 -4.68 -17.24
N ASP A 132 9.69 -3.51 -16.82
CA ASP A 132 9.42 -3.06 -15.46
C ASP A 132 7.92 -2.83 -15.27
N LYS A 133 7.44 -3.05 -14.04
CA LYS A 133 6.05 -2.75 -13.69
C LYS A 133 5.84 -1.24 -13.84
N PHE A 134 4.98 -0.89 -14.80
CA PHE A 134 4.53 0.48 -15.01
C PHE A 134 3.08 0.69 -14.51
N PHE A 135 2.81 1.92 -14.11
CA PHE A 135 1.62 2.33 -13.37
C PHE A 135 0.83 3.37 -14.15
N ASN A 136 -0.46 3.49 -13.82
CA ASN A 136 -1.32 4.50 -14.45
C ASN A 136 -0.84 5.91 -14.03
N VAL A 137 -1.14 6.91 -14.86
CA VAL A 137 -1.00 8.31 -14.44
C VAL A 137 -1.78 8.51 -13.12
N GLY A 138 -1.12 9.12 -12.14
CA GLY A 138 -1.64 9.36 -10.80
C GLY A 138 -1.64 8.15 -9.83
N GLU A 139 -1.31 6.94 -10.29
CA GLU A 139 -1.35 5.73 -9.44
C GLU A 139 -0.24 5.72 -8.36
N LEU A 140 0.96 6.24 -8.67
CA LEU A 140 2.08 6.35 -7.75
C LEU A 140 2.58 7.81 -7.65
N PRO A 141 3.29 8.20 -6.57
CA PRO A 141 3.83 9.55 -6.42
C PRO A 141 4.61 10.03 -7.66
N TRP A 142 5.47 9.19 -8.24
CA TRP A 142 6.27 9.52 -9.42
C TRP A 142 5.55 9.36 -10.75
N THR A 143 4.32 8.85 -10.79
CA THR A 143 3.47 8.87 -12.00
C THR A 143 2.41 9.97 -11.96
N LYS A 144 2.49 10.90 -10.99
CA LYS A 144 1.65 12.10 -10.97
C LYS A 144 2.08 13.08 -12.08
N PRO A 145 1.17 13.92 -12.60
CA PRO A 145 1.47 14.87 -13.66
C PRO A 145 2.70 15.75 -13.40
N ALA A 146 2.90 16.22 -12.16
CA ALA A 146 4.07 17.02 -11.79
C ALA A 146 5.39 16.24 -11.97
N ALA A 147 5.45 15.01 -11.48
CA ALA A 147 6.64 14.16 -11.61
C ALA A 147 6.90 13.73 -13.06
N ILE A 148 5.85 13.40 -13.83
CA ILE A 148 5.99 13.11 -15.27
C ILE A 148 6.59 14.33 -15.97
N LYS A 149 5.99 15.51 -15.80
CA LYS A 149 6.49 16.76 -16.41
C LYS A 149 7.96 17.05 -16.09
N GLU A 150 8.40 16.74 -14.88
CA GLU A 150 9.77 16.99 -14.43
C GLU A 150 10.78 15.96 -14.95
N PHE A 151 10.43 14.67 -14.83
CA PHE A 151 11.33 13.53 -15.00
C PHE A 151 11.12 12.72 -16.29
N SER A 152 10.30 13.17 -17.24
CA SER A 152 10.21 12.58 -18.57
C SER A 152 10.74 13.51 -19.67
N GLU A 153 11.33 12.93 -20.71
CA GLU A 153 11.81 13.65 -21.89
C GLU A 153 11.26 13.07 -23.20
N PRO A 154 11.06 13.91 -24.23
CA PRO A 154 10.68 13.44 -25.56
C PRO A 154 11.85 12.69 -26.24
N PRO A 155 11.57 11.82 -27.22
CA PRO A 155 10.25 11.54 -27.81
C PRO A 155 9.37 10.66 -26.90
N TYR A 156 8.07 10.96 -26.90
CA TYR A 156 7.04 10.13 -26.26
C TYR A 156 6.47 9.15 -27.28
N HIS A 157 6.73 7.86 -27.12
CA HIS A 157 6.11 6.81 -27.94
C HIS A 157 4.85 6.28 -27.27
N LEU A 158 3.69 6.65 -27.81
CA LEU A 158 2.40 6.17 -27.36
C LEU A 158 2.08 4.86 -28.08
N THR A 159 2.36 3.74 -27.41
CA THR A 159 2.05 2.41 -27.94
C THR A 159 0.65 2.00 -27.55
N PHE A 160 -0.13 1.54 -28.53
CA PHE A 160 -1.51 1.11 -28.30
C PHE A 160 -1.49 -0.10 -27.38
N LYS A 161 -2.30 -0.03 -26.34
CA LYS A 161 -2.42 -1.14 -25.41
C LYS A 161 -3.37 -2.19 -25.99
N GLU A 162 -2.80 -3.11 -26.76
CA GLU A 162 -3.51 -4.29 -27.25
C GLU A 162 -4.07 -5.11 -26.07
N ASN A 163 -5.13 -5.86 -26.34
CA ASN A 163 -5.96 -6.48 -25.32
C ASN A 163 -5.94 -8.00 -25.44
N GLY A 164 -4.90 -8.61 -24.92
CA GLY A 164 -4.76 -10.05 -24.90
C GLY A 164 -3.95 -10.52 -23.70
N CYS A 165 -3.03 -11.42 -23.96
CA CYS A 165 -2.17 -12.00 -22.94
C CYS A 165 -0.70 -11.88 -23.29
N ILE A 166 0.11 -11.49 -22.30
CA ILE A 166 1.54 -11.27 -22.53
C ILE A 166 2.28 -12.60 -22.74
N ILE A 167 3.09 -12.64 -23.79
CA ILE A 167 3.99 -13.74 -24.15
C ILE A 167 5.41 -13.21 -24.25
N PHE A 168 6.36 -13.93 -23.66
CA PHE A 168 7.78 -13.66 -23.80
C PHE A 168 8.44 -14.77 -24.61
N ILE A 169 9.26 -14.38 -25.57
CA ILE A 169 10.07 -15.29 -26.38
C ILE A 169 11.53 -14.87 -26.27
N SER A 170 12.39 -15.77 -25.83
CA SER A 170 13.85 -15.56 -25.80
C SER A 170 14.57 -16.85 -26.19
N ALA A 171 15.90 -16.87 -26.09
CA ALA A 171 16.73 -17.98 -26.52
C ALA A 171 17.43 -18.67 -25.33
N LEU A 172 17.32 -19.99 -25.25
CA LEU A 172 18.06 -20.85 -24.31
C LEU A 172 19.45 -21.20 -24.84
N SER A 173 19.57 -21.27 -26.17
CA SER A 173 20.80 -21.49 -26.92
C SER A 173 20.70 -20.80 -28.28
N PRO A 174 21.77 -20.77 -29.09
CA PRO A 174 21.70 -20.30 -30.48
C PRO A 174 20.70 -21.06 -31.37
N THR A 175 20.15 -22.19 -30.92
CA THR A 175 19.25 -23.04 -31.72
C THR A 175 17.89 -23.27 -31.07
N GLN A 176 17.71 -22.92 -29.79
CA GLN A 176 16.49 -23.24 -29.05
C GLN A 176 15.87 -21.98 -28.44
N VAL A 177 14.63 -21.69 -28.83
CA VAL A 177 13.79 -20.66 -28.18
C VAL A 177 13.12 -21.19 -26.91
N VAL A 178 12.77 -20.29 -26.01
CA VAL A 178 11.82 -20.52 -24.92
C VAL A 178 10.64 -19.57 -25.08
N VAL A 179 9.42 -20.11 -24.98
CA VAL A 179 8.18 -19.35 -24.99
C VAL A 179 7.54 -19.45 -23.60
N THR A 180 7.25 -18.30 -23.00
CA THR A 180 6.64 -18.23 -21.66
C THR A 180 5.45 -17.29 -21.68
N SER A 181 4.46 -17.56 -20.82
CA SER A 181 3.51 -16.53 -20.41
C SER A 181 4.10 -15.72 -19.24
N LYS A 182 3.32 -14.86 -18.61
CA LYS A 182 3.79 -13.97 -17.54
C LYS A 182 4.68 -14.64 -16.46
N HIS A 183 4.35 -15.85 -16.03
CA HIS A 183 5.06 -16.56 -14.93
C HIS A 183 5.12 -18.08 -15.12
N SER A 184 4.85 -18.60 -16.32
CA SER A 184 4.79 -20.04 -16.55
C SER A 184 5.17 -20.39 -17.98
N LEU A 185 5.61 -21.63 -18.17
CA LEU A 185 5.90 -22.24 -19.47
C LEU A 185 5.25 -23.63 -19.55
N GLY A 186 5.10 -24.11 -20.78
CA GLY A 186 4.66 -25.48 -21.07
C GLY A 186 3.19 -25.76 -20.81
N THR A 187 2.84 -27.04 -20.92
CA THR A 187 1.53 -27.61 -20.58
C THR A 187 1.32 -27.61 -19.07
N ARG A 188 0.07 -27.42 -18.63
CA ARG A 188 -0.32 -27.53 -17.22
C ARG A 188 -1.38 -28.62 -17.14
N GLU A 189 -1.28 -29.52 -16.17
CA GLU A 189 -2.22 -30.63 -15.98
C GLU A 189 -3.68 -30.15 -15.82
N ASP A 190 -3.88 -28.91 -15.37
CA ASP A 190 -5.20 -28.32 -15.10
C ASP A 190 -5.85 -27.58 -16.28
N VAL A 191 -5.16 -27.39 -17.42
CA VAL A 191 -5.65 -26.57 -18.54
C VAL A 191 -5.37 -27.24 -19.88
N GLU A 192 -6.41 -27.39 -20.70
CA GLU A 192 -6.34 -28.03 -22.02
C GLU A 192 -5.29 -27.40 -22.95
N MET A 193 -5.17 -26.06 -22.91
CA MET A 193 -4.15 -25.32 -23.65
C MET A 193 -3.65 -24.13 -22.82
N SER A 194 -2.33 -24.07 -22.57
CA SER A 194 -1.74 -22.95 -21.85
C SER A 194 -1.45 -21.77 -22.78
N HIS A 195 -1.39 -20.57 -22.21
CA HIS A 195 -1.03 -19.35 -22.91
C HIS A 195 0.34 -19.44 -23.61
N ALA A 196 1.32 -20.06 -22.94
CA ALA A 196 2.65 -20.27 -23.51
C ALA A 196 2.61 -21.20 -24.73
N VAL A 197 1.84 -22.29 -24.65
CA VAL A 197 1.67 -23.24 -25.76
C VAL A 197 0.96 -22.58 -26.94
N LYS A 198 -0.12 -21.81 -26.70
CA LYS A 198 -0.80 -21.06 -27.76
C LYS A 198 0.11 -20.00 -28.38
N GLY A 199 0.92 -19.32 -27.57
CA GLY A 199 1.95 -18.41 -28.04
C GLY A 199 2.97 -19.10 -28.95
N GLU A 200 3.40 -20.31 -28.61
CA GLU A 200 4.32 -21.09 -29.45
C GLU A 200 3.67 -21.55 -30.77
N GLU A 201 2.40 -21.96 -30.74
CA GLU A 201 1.64 -22.28 -31.96
C GLU A 201 1.61 -21.09 -32.93
N TRP A 202 1.29 -19.90 -32.42
CA TRP A 202 1.30 -18.67 -33.23
C TRP A 202 2.70 -18.26 -33.68
N LEU A 203 3.73 -18.45 -32.85
CA LEU A 203 5.11 -18.23 -33.24
C LEU A 203 5.46 -19.04 -34.48
N VAL A 204 5.18 -20.35 -34.47
CA VAL A 204 5.46 -21.23 -35.61
C VAL A 204 4.69 -20.78 -36.85
N ARG A 205 3.44 -20.34 -36.69
CA ARG A 205 2.62 -19.83 -37.79
C ARG A 205 3.21 -18.56 -38.42
N HIS A 206 3.63 -17.59 -37.60
CA HIS A 206 4.24 -16.33 -38.09
C HIS A 206 5.57 -16.57 -38.79
N LEU A 207 6.45 -17.40 -38.21
CA LEU A 207 7.74 -17.73 -38.81
C LEU A 207 7.58 -18.44 -40.17
N LYS A 208 6.64 -19.38 -40.27
CA LYS A 208 6.33 -20.09 -41.51
C LYS A 208 5.89 -19.14 -42.63
N GLN A 209 5.17 -18.06 -42.33
CA GLN A 209 4.77 -17.05 -43.32
C GLN A 209 5.96 -16.30 -43.94
N LYS A 210 7.11 -16.25 -43.24
CA LYS A 210 8.35 -15.64 -43.72
C LYS A 210 9.40 -16.67 -44.17
N GLY A 211 9.05 -17.96 -44.18
CA GLY A 211 10.00 -19.02 -44.50
C GLY A 211 11.15 -19.16 -43.48
N LYS A 212 10.95 -18.68 -42.25
CA LYS A 212 11.93 -18.77 -41.16
C LYS A 212 11.56 -19.92 -40.21
N ARG A 213 12.53 -20.41 -39.44
CA ARG A 213 12.33 -21.47 -38.42
C ARG A 213 12.59 -20.93 -37.01
N LYS A 214 12.23 -21.72 -35.99
CA LYS A 214 12.46 -21.36 -34.58
C LYS A 214 13.95 -21.21 -34.27
N GLU A 215 14.80 -22.03 -34.88
CA GLU A 215 16.24 -22.01 -34.69
C GLU A 215 16.84 -20.69 -35.19
N ASP A 216 16.31 -20.14 -36.29
CA ASP A 216 16.77 -18.87 -36.84
C ASP A 216 16.43 -17.73 -35.86
N LEU A 217 15.22 -17.74 -35.27
CA LEU A 217 14.83 -16.76 -34.26
C LEU A 217 15.64 -16.93 -32.96
N ALA A 218 15.93 -18.17 -32.57
CA ALA A 218 16.78 -18.45 -31.42
C ALA A 218 18.17 -17.84 -31.61
N ALA A 219 18.79 -18.05 -32.77
CA ALA A 219 20.10 -17.50 -33.11
C ALA A 219 20.10 -15.96 -33.02
N GLU A 220 19.07 -15.32 -33.57
CA GLU A 220 18.93 -13.87 -33.56
C GLU A 220 18.76 -13.31 -32.14
N LEU A 221 17.82 -13.85 -31.36
CA LEU A 221 17.57 -13.39 -29.98
C LEU A 221 18.76 -13.69 -29.06
N TRP A 222 19.45 -14.81 -29.29
CA TRP A 222 20.67 -15.19 -28.59
C TRP A 222 21.79 -14.17 -28.84
N GLN A 223 22.05 -13.85 -30.11
CA GLN A 223 23.07 -12.86 -30.48
C GLN A 223 22.76 -11.48 -29.89
N ARG A 224 21.49 -11.08 -29.90
CA ARG A 224 21.05 -9.80 -29.34
C ARG A 224 21.03 -9.74 -27.82
N LYS A 225 20.99 -10.91 -27.15
CA LYS A 225 20.71 -11.07 -25.72
C LYS A 225 19.42 -10.37 -25.32
N GLU A 226 18.35 -10.64 -26.08
CA GLU A 226 17.06 -9.95 -25.95
C GLU A 226 15.90 -10.92 -25.71
N THR A 227 14.88 -10.41 -25.02
CA THR A 227 13.56 -11.00 -24.92
C THR A 227 12.61 -10.23 -25.82
N ALA A 228 11.99 -10.92 -26.77
CA ALA A 228 10.87 -10.39 -27.54
C ALA A 228 9.57 -10.51 -26.73
N VAL A 229 8.86 -9.39 -26.61
CA VAL A 229 7.66 -9.24 -25.79
C VAL A 229 6.46 -9.00 -26.68
N PHE A 230 5.46 -9.86 -26.54
CA PHE A 230 4.27 -9.88 -27.37
C PHE A 230 3.01 -9.81 -26.53
N GLU A 231 1.94 -9.29 -27.14
CA GLU A 231 0.57 -9.52 -26.72
C GLU A 231 -0.03 -10.55 -27.69
N LEU A 232 -0.48 -11.69 -27.17
CA LEU A 232 -1.24 -12.68 -27.94
C LEU A 232 -2.72 -12.30 -27.89
N CYS A 233 -3.25 -11.95 -29.05
CA CYS A 233 -4.66 -11.59 -29.25
C CYS A 233 -5.29 -12.63 -30.19
N ASP A 234 -6.22 -13.43 -29.69
CA ASP A 234 -6.86 -14.51 -30.45
C ASP A 234 -8.19 -14.90 -29.79
N ASP A 235 -9.30 -14.36 -30.28
CA ASP A 235 -10.64 -14.65 -29.77
C ASP A 235 -11.05 -16.11 -30.00
N SER A 236 -10.37 -16.86 -30.88
CA SER A 236 -10.57 -18.31 -31.03
C SER A 236 -9.91 -19.11 -29.90
N PHE A 237 -8.93 -18.53 -29.20
CA PHE A 237 -8.32 -19.06 -27.98
C PHE A 237 -8.97 -18.50 -26.71
N GLU A 238 -8.93 -17.18 -26.48
CA GLU A 238 -9.51 -16.51 -25.30
C GLU A 238 -9.98 -15.09 -25.64
N GLU A 239 -11.29 -14.85 -25.56
CA GLU A 239 -11.86 -13.50 -25.68
C GLU A 239 -11.50 -12.66 -24.45
N HIS A 240 -11.08 -11.43 -24.72
CA HIS A 240 -10.86 -10.43 -23.69
C HIS A 240 -12.01 -9.42 -23.67
N VAL A 241 -11.73 -8.15 -23.97
CA VAL A 241 -12.71 -7.06 -23.99
C VAL A 241 -12.80 -6.47 -25.39
N ILE A 242 -11.70 -6.32 -26.11
CA ILE A 242 -11.70 -5.87 -27.51
C ILE A 242 -11.73 -7.11 -28.40
N ALA A 243 -12.52 -7.06 -29.47
CA ALA A 243 -12.66 -8.17 -30.39
C ALA A 243 -11.49 -8.24 -31.38
N TYR A 244 -11.01 -9.45 -31.62
CA TYR A 244 -10.00 -9.78 -32.63
C TYR A 244 -10.58 -10.79 -33.62
N THR A 245 -10.65 -10.40 -34.88
CA THR A 245 -11.06 -11.27 -35.98
C THR A 245 -9.94 -12.25 -36.34
N SER A 246 -10.23 -13.24 -37.18
CA SER A 246 -9.21 -14.17 -37.69
C SER A 246 -8.05 -13.47 -38.40
N ASP A 247 -8.31 -12.30 -38.99
CA ASP A 247 -7.36 -11.58 -39.84
C ASP A 247 -6.37 -10.74 -39.03
N ASN A 248 -6.73 -10.39 -37.79
CA ASN A 248 -5.88 -9.64 -36.88
C ASN A 248 -5.52 -10.45 -35.61
N SER A 249 -5.83 -11.75 -35.58
CA SER A 249 -5.38 -12.63 -34.50
C SER A 249 -3.89 -12.97 -34.67
N GLY A 250 -3.14 -12.98 -33.56
CA GLY A 250 -1.74 -13.36 -33.57
C GLY A 250 -0.91 -12.73 -32.45
N LEU A 251 0.41 -12.71 -32.66
CA LEU A 251 1.39 -12.15 -31.73
C LEU A 251 1.72 -10.73 -32.17
N TYR A 252 1.26 -9.75 -31.37
CA TYR A 252 1.58 -8.34 -31.52
C TYR A 252 2.89 -8.05 -30.83
N LEU A 253 3.97 -7.82 -31.58
CA LEU A 253 5.26 -7.49 -31.00
C LEU A 253 5.23 -6.04 -30.52
N HIS A 254 5.46 -5.85 -29.21
CA HIS A 254 5.53 -4.51 -28.63
C HIS A 254 6.85 -4.25 -27.92
N GLY A 255 7.77 -5.20 -27.75
CA GLY A 255 9.08 -4.87 -27.16
C GLY A 255 10.18 -5.85 -27.48
N LEU A 256 11.41 -5.34 -27.39
CA LEU A 256 12.64 -6.10 -27.42
C LEU A 256 13.49 -5.63 -26.23
N ASN A 257 13.43 -6.37 -25.14
CA ASN A 257 14.08 -6.00 -23.89
C ASN A 257 15.44 -6.68 -23.76
N LYS A 258 16.46 -5.96 -23.28
CA LYS A 258 17.75 -6.56 -22.96
C LYS A 258 17.64 -7.53 -21.79
N ASN A 259 18.28 -8.69 -21.89
CA ASN A 259 18.36 -9.70 -20.85
C ASN A 259 19.41 -9.33 -19.79
N GLN A 260 19.16 -8.23 -19.08
CA GLN A 260 20.05 -7.68 -18.05
C GLN A 260 19.22 -7.13 -16.86
N ALA A 261 19.88 -6.88 -15.73
CA ALA A 261 19.18 -6.44 -14.51
C ALA A 261 18.50 -5.07 -14.71
N ARG A 262 19.25 -4.10 -15.24
CA ARG A 262 18.75 -2.77 -15.60
C ARG A 262 17.73 -2.84 -16.73
N PHE A 263 16.62 -2.11 -16.61
CA PHE A 263 15.67 -2.01 -17.71
C PHE A 263 16.24 -1.25 -18.90
N SER A 264 16.20 -1.89 -20.07
CA SER A 264 16.48 -1.28 -21.36
C SER A 264 15.67 -2.02 -22.42
N THR A 265 15.03 -1.26 -23.31
CA THR A 265 14.23 -1.77 -24.43
C THR A 265 14.65 -1.06 -25.71
N ARG A 266 14.44 -1.72 -26.86
CA ARG A 266 14.63 -1.07 -28.16
C ARG A 266 13.58 0.01 -28.43
N PRO A 267 13.93 1.07 -29.19
CA PRO A 267 12.98 2.04 -29.73
C PRO A 267 11.91 1.37 -30.59
N MET A 268 10.72 1.96 -30.66
CA MET A 268 9.60 1.35 -31.39
C MET A 268 9.87 1.12 -32.88
N ALA A 269 10.64 1.98 -33.54
CA ALA A 269 11.01 1.77 -34.95
C ALA A 269 11.81 0.47 -35.19
N GLU A 270 12.72 0.11 -34.28
CA GLU A 270 13.47 -1.15 -34.34
C GLU A 270 12.57 -2.35 -34.03
N VAL A 271 11.67 -2.21 -33.04
CA VAL A 271 10.67 -3.24 -32.71
C VAL A 271 9.77 -3.52 -33.90
N ASP A 272 9.26 -2.48 -34.55
CA ASP A 272 8.43 -2.55 -35.74
C ASP A 272 9.14 -3.22 -36.92
N THR A 273 10.42 -2.90 -37.11
CA THR A 273 11.26 -3.51 -38.15
C THR A 273 11.42 -5.00 -37.89
N PHE A 274 11.75 -5.37 -36.65
CA PHE A 274 11.86 -6.78 -36.24
C PHE A 274 10.52 -7.51 -36.41
N ALA A 275 9.39 -6.90 -36.03
CA ALA A 275 8.07 -7.49 -36.21
C ALA A 275 7.84 -7.89 -37.69
N ARG A 276 8.04 -6.95 -38.61
CA ARG A 276 7.84 -7.16 -40.06
C ARG A 276 8.81 -8.20 -40.64
N GLU A 277 10.05 -8.20 -40.17
CA GLU A 277 11.09 -9.11 -40.64
C GLU A 277 10.83 -10.57 -40.23
N TRP A 278 10.25 -10.79 -39.05
CA TRP A 278 9.98 -12.11 -38.49
C TRP A 278 8.51 -12.57 -38.66
N GLY A 279 7.68 -11.74 -39.28
CA GLY A 279 6.29 -12.08 -39.61
C GLY A 279 5.29 -11.81 -38.50
N PHE A 280 5.71 -11.17 -37.41
CA PHE A 280 4.83 -10.78 -36.32
C PHE A 280 3.98 -9.56 -36.68
N ILE A 281 2.92 -9.33 -35.91
CA ILE A 281 2.04 -8.18 -36.11
C ILE A 281 2.69 -6.97 -35.42
N PRO A 282 2.95 -5.85 -36.13
CA PRO A 282 3.46 -4.63 -35.51
C PRO A 282 2.40 -4.01 -34.58
N THR A 283 2.80 -3.64 -33.38
CA THR A 283 1.92 -2.91 -32.46
C THR A 283 1.76 -1.48 -32.95
N ARG A 284 0.53 -0.95 -32.98
CA ARG A 284 0.31 0.44 -33.37
C ARG A 284 0.98 1.39 -32.39
N TRP A 285 1.56 2.47 -32.87
CA TRP A 285 2.18 3.48 -32.03
C TRP A 285 2.22 4.86 -32.69
N LEU A 286 2.38 5.90 -31.87
CA LEU A 286 2.53 7.29 -32.29
C LEU A 286 3.80 7.87 -31.66
N GLU A 287 4.52 8.71 -32.39
CA GLU A 287 5.60 9.54 -31.85
C GLU A 287 5.09 10.96 -31.60
N ILE A 288 5.28 11.45 -30.39
CA ILE A 288 4.88 12.80 -29.98
C ILE A 288 6.08 13.45 -29.28
N ASN A 289 6.45 14.66 -29.71
CA ASN A 289 7.66 15.32 -29.23
C ASN A 289 7.42 16.36 -28.13
N SER A 290 6.21 16.40 -27.54
CA SER A 290 5.87 17.26 -26.41
C SER A 290 4.83 16.59 -25.52
N LEU A 291 5.01 16.69 -24.19
CA LEU A 291 4.05 16.20 -23.21
C LEU A 291 2.69 16.89 -23.33
N GLU A 292 2.67 18.18 -23.70
CA GLU A 292 1.43 18.94 -23.90
C GLU A 292 0.57 18.36 -25.03
N GLN A 293 1.23 17.84 -26.08
CA GLN A 293 0.54 17.18 -27.18
C GLN A 293 0.03 15.78 -26.77
N VAL A 294 0.77 15.07 -25.90
CA VAL A 294 0.30 13.81 -25.29
C VAL A 294 -0.95 14.07 -24.45
N ASP A 295 -0.94 15.10 -23.60
CA ASP A 295 -2.07 15.46 -22.75
C ASP A 295 -3.30 15.85 -23.58
N LYS A 296 -3.10 16.68 -24.61
CA LYS A 296 -4.19 17.08 -25.53
C LYS A 296 -4.81 15.89 -26.24
N LEU A 297 -3.99 14.99 -26.78
CA LEU A 297 -4.43 13.81 -27.50
C LEU A 297 -5.23 12.87 -26.59
N THR A 298 -4.72 12.62 -25.39
CA THR A 298 -5.35 11.68 -24.46
C THR A 298 -6.60 12.26 -23.81
N ALA A 299 -6.65 13.57 -23.57
CA ALA A 299 -7.88 14.25 -23.17
C ALA A 299 -8.98 14.17 -24.25
N GLU A 300 -8.61 14.30 -25.53
CA GLU A 300 -9.55 14.13 -26.65
C GLU A 300 -10.12 12.70 -26.68
N ILE A 301 -9.26 11.68 -26.62
CA ILE A 301 -9.69 10.27 -26.63
C ILE A 301 -10.52 9.92 -25.39
N SER A 302 -10.15 10.46 -24.22
CA SER A 302 -10.94 10.29 -23.00
C SER A 302 -12.34 10.88 -23.13
N ARG A 303 -12.52 11.94 -23.94
CA ARG A 303 -13.82 12.56 -24.20
C ARG A 303 -14.62 11.83 -25.29
N THR A 304 -13.96 11.28 -26.31
CA THR A 304 -14.62 10.58 -27.42
C THR A 304 -14.82 9.08 -27.18
N GLY A 305 -14.14 8.51 -26.18
CA GLY A 305 -14.14 7.07 -25.87
C GLY A 305 -13.51 6.19 -26.96
N SER A 306 -12.90 6.80 -27.98
CA SER A 306 -12.39 6.08 -29.15
C SER A 306 -11.26 6.84 -29.86
N TRP A 307 -10.36 6.08 -30.49
CA TRP A 307 -9.35 6.61 -31.40
C TRP A 307 -9.79 6.39 -32.84
N LYS A 308 -10.09 7.47 -33.56
CA LYS A 308 -10.58 7.42 -34.96
C LYS A 308 -11.79 6.48 -35.17
N GLY A 309 -12.68 6.41 -34.18
CA GLY A 309 -13.86 5.55 -34.19
C GLY A 309 -13.61 4.11 -33.75
N GLU A 310 -12.36 3.73 -33.43
CA GLU A 310 -12.03 2.42 -32.87
C GLU A 310 -11.92 2.48 -31.34
N ALA A 311 -12.47 1.46 -30.67
CA ALA A 311 -12.33 1.30 -29.23
C ALA A 311 -10.86 1.08 -28.84
N ILE A 312 -10.44 1.70 -27.75
CA ILE A 312 -9.06 1.66 -27.26
C ILE A 312 -9.05 1.53 -25.73
N GLU A 313 -8.26 0.61 -25.18
CA GLU A 313 -8.08 0.49 -23.72
C GLU A 313 -7.31 1.70 -23.16
N GLY A 314 -6.28 2.10 -23.90
CA GLY A 314 -5.33 3.11 -23.46
C GLY A 314 -4.02 3.04 -24.23
N PHE A 315 -3.06 3.84 -23.77
CA PHE A 315 -1.68 3.82 -24.24
C PHE A 315 -0.73 3.35 -23.14
N VAL A 316 0.33 2.66 -23.54
CA VAL A 316 1.57 2.62 -22.78
C VAL A 316 2.48 3.69 -23.38
N VAL A 317 2.78 4.72 -22.59
CA VAL A 317 3.67 5.80 -22.96
C VAL A 317 5.09 5.40 -22.60
N ARG A 318 5.99 5.45 -23.59
CA ARG A 318 7.43 5.20 -23.45
C ARG A 318 8.16 6.52 -23.54
N THR A 319 9.02 6.76 -22.57
CA THR A 319 9.88 7.93 -22.43
C THR A 319 11.16 7.48 -21.72
N HIS A 320 12.05 8.42 -21.42
CA HIS A 320 13.24 8.16 -20.64
C HIS A 320 13.44 9.25 -19.58
N MET A 321 14.21 8.92 -18.56
CA MET A 321 14.69 9.88 -17.58
C MET A 321 15.60 10.93 -18.25
N PRO A 322 15.61 12.18 -17.75
CA PRO A 322 16.57 13.19 -18.17
C PRO A 322 18.02 12.67 -18.12
N SER A 323 18.80 13.01 -19.15
CA SER A 323 20.21 12.58 -19.24
C SER A 323 21.10 13.26 -18.20
N SER A 324 20.75 14.48 -17.78
CA SER A 324 21.41 15.22 -16.71
C SER A 324 20.44 15.49 -15.56
N PRO A 325 20.89 15.43 -14.29
CA PRO A 325 20.08 15.89 -13.17
C PRO A 325 19.74 17.36 -13.37
N LYS A 326 18.45 17.69 -13.55
CA LYS A 326 18.01 19.09 -13.56
C LYS A 326 18.25 19.68 -12.17
N GLN A 327 18.72 20.93 -12.11
CA GLN A 327 18.76 21.67 -10.84
C GLN A 327 17.34 21.74 -10.29
N ILE A 328 17.12 21.09 -9.15
CA ILE A 328 15.84 21.07 -8.46
C ILE A 328 15.57 22.51 -8.00
N ALA A 329 14.46 23.10 -8.43
CA ALA A 329 14.03 24.39 -7.90
C ALA A 329 13.59 24.21 -6.44
N ASP A 330 13.93 25.17 -5.56
CA ASP A 330 13.75 25.11 -4.10
C ASP A 330 12.29 24.93 -3.59
N ASP A 331 11.29 24.91 -4.47
CA ASP A 331 9.89 24.67 -4.11
C ASP A 331 9.54 23.18 -4.27
N GLN A 332 9.35 22.48 -3.14
CA GLN A 332 8.91 21.08 -2.97
C GLN A 332 9.20 20.11 -4.16
N PRO A 333 10.27 19.30 -4.11
CA PRO A 333 10.65 18.43 -5.21
C PRO A 333 9.57 17.37 -5.50
N ALA A 334 9.18 17.20 -6.78
CA ALA A 334 8.28 16.12 -7.15
C ALA A 334 8.95 14.75 -6.89
N ALA A 335 8.15 13.72 -6.63
CA ALA A 335 8.66 12.39 -6.35
C ALA A 335 9.41 11.83 -7.58
N ARG A 336 10.71 11.60 -7.43
CA ARG A 336 11.57 11.07 -8.50
C ARG A 336 11.28 9.59 -8.78
N PRO A 337 11.08 9.19 -10.05
CA PRO A 337 11.01 7.78 -10.44
C PRO A 337 12.29 7.00 -10.06
N PRO A 338 12.20 5.69 -9.74
CA PRO A 338 13.33 4.85 -9.34
C PRO A 338 14.18 4.38 -10.55
N TYR A 339 14.56 5.32 -11.41
CA TYR A 339 15.31 5.05 -12.65
C TYR A 339 16.53 5.97 -12.73
N GLU A 340 17.60 5.45 -13.32
CA GLU A 340 18.85 6.20 -13.54
C GLU A 340 18.69 7.24 -14.66
N PRO A 341 19.56 8.27 -14.73
CA PRO A 341 19.58 9.22 -15.84
C PRO A 341 19.65 8.49 -17.21
N GLY A 342 18.86 8.96 -18.17
CA GLY A 342 18.73 8.35 -19.49
C GLY A 342 18.10 6.96 -19.54
N GLN A 343 17.68 6.37 -18.42
CA GLN A 343 17.02 5.06 -18.43
C GLN A 343 15.59 5.14 -18.97
N GLU A 344 15.17 4.10 -19.67
CA GLU A 344 13.80 3.89 -20.14
C GLU A 344 12.80 3.91 -18.98
N TRP A 345 11.73 4.68 -19.13
CA TRP A 345 10.65 4.80 -18.15
C TRP A 345 9.28 4.76 -18.83
N PHE A 346 8.43 3.83 -18.39
CA PHE A 346 7.08 3.68 -18.93
C PHE A 346 6.02 4.06 -17.89
N TYR A 347 4.93 4.64 -18.37
CA TYR A 347 3.66 4.78 -17.64
C TYR A 347 2.50 4.48 -18.59
N LYS A 348 1.30 4.30 -18.05
CA LYS A 348 0.11 4.01 -18.86
C LYS A 348 -0.98 5.06 -18.64
N ILE A 349 -1.74 5.30 -19.70
CA ILE A 349 -2.94 6.13 -19.69
C ILE A 349 -4.08 5.22 -20.13
N LYS A 350 -5.08 5.04 -19.28
CA LYS A 350 -6.27 4.23 -19.56
C LYS A 350 -7.49 5.11 -19.69
N PHE A 351 -8.44 4.69 -20.52
CA PHE A 351 -9.71 5.37 -20.71
C PHE A 351 -10.83 4.59 -20.02
N ASP A 352 -11.69 5.32 -19.30
CA ASP A 352 -12.77 4.73 -18.51
C ASP A 352 -13.89 4.16 -19.40
N GLU A 353 -14.26 4.88 -20.45
CA GLU A 353 -15.36 4.49 -21.33
C GLU A 353 -14.86 4.29 -22.77
N PRO A 354 -15.38 3.29 -23.50
CA PRO A 354 -16.27 2.22 -23.03
C PRO A 354 -15.52 1.01 -22.43
N TYR A 355 -14.19 1.02 -22.46
CA TYR A 355 -13.38 -0.17 -22.18
C TYR A 355 -13.46 -0.63 -20.71
N LEU A 356 -13.27 0.28 -19.74
CA LEU A 356 -13.28 -0.10 -18.32
C LEU A 356 -14.68 -0.62 -17.94
N MET A 357 -15.74 0.01 -18.45
CA MET A 357 -17.11 -0.46 -18.29
C MET A 357 -17.32 -1.89 -18.83
N TYR A 358 -16.78 -2.23 -20.00
CA TYR A 358 -16.87 -3.60 -20.54
C TYR A 358 -16.09 -4.62 -19.71
N ARG A 359 -14.94 -4.22 -19.16
CA ARG A 359 -14.19 -5.04 -18.21
C ARG A 359 -15.01 -5.30 -16.94
N ASP A 360 -15.68 -4.28 -16.42
CA ASP A 360 -16.55 -4.41 -15.26
C ASP A 360 -17.70 -5.39 -15.53
N TRP A 361 -18.35 -5.29 -16.69
CA TRP A 361 -19.41 -6.22 -17.10
C TRP A 361 -18.94 -7.67 -17.16
N ARG A 362 -17.72 -7.91 -17.68
CA ARG A 362 -17.11 -9.25 -17.69
C ARG A 362 -16.94 -9.82 -16.27
N GLU A 363 -16.40 -9.04 -15.34
CA GLU A 363 -16.17 -9.51 -13.97
C GLU A 363 -17.47 -9.68 -13.18
N LEU A 364 -18.45 -8.79 -13.38
CA LEU A 364 -19.79 -8.91 -12.81
C LEU A 364 -20.49 -10.18 -13.28
N THR A 365 -20.37 -10.52 -14.56
CA THR A 365 -20.94 -11.76 -15.11
C THR A 365 -20.26 -13.01 -14.56
N ARG A 366 -18.92 -13.01 -14.39
CA ARG A 366 -18.22 -14.11 -13.70
C ARG A 366 -18.73 -14.30 -12.27
N ARG A 367 -18.96 -13.20 -11.56
CA ARG A 367 -19.52 -13.24 -10.21
C ARG A 367 -20.93 -13.83 -10.21
N LEU A 368 -21.81 -13.40 -11.12
CA LEU A 368 -23.16 -13.95 -11.26
C LEU A 368 -23.14 -15.47 -11.52
N LEU A 369 -22.25 -15.94 -12.40
CA LEU A 369 -22.12 -17.37 -12.70
C LEU A 369 -21.60 -18.19 -11.51
N LYS A 370 -20.66 -17.64 -10.75
CA LYS A 370 -20.19 -18.26 -9.51
C LYS A 370 -21.33 -18.40 -8.50
N GLU A 371 -22.07 -17.33 -8.27
CA GLU A 371 -23.22 -17.33 -7.35
C GLU A 371 -24.31 -18.31 -7.81
N LYS A 372 -24.57 -18.41 -9.12
CA LYS A 372 -25.48 -19.41 -9.69
C LYS A 372 -25.04 -20.84 -9.38
N LYS A 373 -23.75 -21.16 -9.59
CA LYS A 373 -23.20 -22.49 -9.30
C LYS A 373 -23.31 -22.84 -7.80
N GLU A 374 -22.99 -21.89 -6.92
CA GLU A 374 -23.14 -22.05 -5.46
C GLU A 374 -24.61 -22.25 -5.04
N TRP A 375 -25.53 -21.58 -5.72
CA TRP A 375 -26.97 -21.72 -5.47
C TRP A 375 -27.53 -23.06 -5.96
N GLU A 376 -27.16 -23.52 -7.16
CA GLU A 376 -27.60 -24.82 -7.71
C GLU A 376 -27.08 -25.99 -6.87
N THR A 377 -25.82 -25.94 -6.44
CA THR A 377 -25.23 -26.93 -5.52
C THR A 377 -25.96 -26.95 -4.18
N SER A 378 -26.31 -25.78 -3.65
CA SER A 378 -27.12 -25.66 -2.43
C SER A 378 -28.55 -26.21 -2.57
N LYS A 379 -29.13 -26.21 -3.77
CA LYS A 379 -30.42 -26.85 -4.05
C LYS A 379 -30.30 -28.37 -4.17
N LYS A 380 -29.30 -28.88 -4.89
CA LYS A 380 -29.06 -30.33 -5.04
C LYS A 380 -28.79 -31.00 -3.69
N ALA A 381 -28.01 -30.36 -2.81
CA ALA A 381 -27.74 -30.85 -1.45
C ALA A 381 -28.99 -30.92 -0.54
N LYS A 382 -30.07 -30.19 -0.89
CA LYS A 382 -31.35 -30.25 -0.17
C LYS A 382 -32.33 -31.28 -0.73
N SER A 383 -32.07 -31.85 -1.90
CA SER A 383 -32.97 -32.77 -2.60
C SER A 383 -32.54 -34.25 -2.59
N GLU A 384 -31.38 -34.60 -2.02
CA GLU A 384 -30.96 -36.00 -1.87
C GLU A 384 -31.65 -36.67 -0.67
N PRO A 385 -32.35 -37.82 -0.84
CA PRO A 385 -32.97 -38.54 0.26
C PRO A 385 -31.92 -39.26 1.12
N ALA A 386 -32.03 -39.14 2.44
CA ALA A 386 -31.17 -39.82 3.40
C ALA A 386 -31.21 -41.35 3.19
N VAL A 387 -30.05 -41.94 2.92
CA VAL A 387 -29.89 -43.38 2.75
C VAL A 387 -30.23 -44.11 4.06
N HIS A 388 -31.05 -45.15 3.92
CA HIS A 388 -31.62 -45.99 4.96
C HIS A 388 -30.52 -46.71 5.77
N VAL A 389 -30.40 -46.39 7.06
CA VAL A 389 -29.63 -47.18 8.03
C VAL A 389 -30.59 -48.18 8.70
N PRO A 390 -30.29 -49.49 8.74
CA PRO A 390 -31.20 -50.48 9.31
C PRO A 390 -31.32 -50.34 10.84
N ILE A 391 -32.54 -50.41 11.34
CA ILE A 391 -32.92 -50.39 12.75
C ILE A 391 -32.74 -51.80 13.33
N PRO A 392 -32.00 -52.02 14.43
CA PRO A 392 -32.09 -53.25 15.21
C PRO A 392 -33.33 -53.22 16.12
N SER A 393 -34.12 -54.28 16.07
CA SER A 393 -35.32 -54.53 16.87
C SER A 393 -35.06 -54.62 18.38
N PRO A 394 -36.08 -54.37 19.24
CA PRO A 394 -35.95 -54.24 20.69
C PRO A 394 -36.05 -55.60 21.41
N GLU A 395 -35.21 -55.82 22.43
CA GLU A 395 -35.38 -56.90 23.41
C GLU A 395 -36.24 -56.45 24.61
N PRO A 396 -36.99 -57.38 25.23
CA PRO A 396 -38.17 -57.06 26.03
C PRO A 396 -37.88 -56.75 27.50
N ALA A 397 -38.78 -55.96 28.07
CA ALA A 397 -38.79 -55.51 29.45
C ALA A 397 -38.98 -56.64 30.49
N ARG A 398 -38.38 -56.46 31.67
CA ARG A 398 -38.91 -57.02 32.93
C ARG A 398 -39.54 -55.91 33.77
N PRO A 399 -40.70 -56.15 34.40
CA PRO A 399 -41.49 -55.14 35.09
C PRO A 399 -41.18 -55.09 36.59
N THR A 400 -41.43 -53.94 37.21
CA THR A 400 -42.33 -53.77 38.38
C THR A 400 -42.38 -52.30 38.81
N SER A 401 -43.56 -51.69 38.67
CA SER A 401 -44.06 -50.53 39.43
C SER A 401 -44.28 -50.91 40.92
N PRO A 402 -44.70 -50.03 41.88
CA PRO A 402 -45.26 -48.68 41.72
C PRO A 402 -44.88 -47.60 42.78
N VAL A 403 -45.15 -46.32 42.42
CA VAL A 403 -45.81 -45.23 43.20
C VAL A 403 -45.31 -44.88 44.63
N SER A 404 -44.85 -43.64 44.85
CA SER A 404 -45.57 -42.58 45.61
C SER A 404 -44.66 -41.44 46.04
N ASP A 405 -45.15 -40.22 45.78
CA ASP A 405 -45.03 -38.93 46.44
C ASP A 405 -44.11 -38.67 47.67
N GLU A 406 -43.58 -37.45 47.61
CA GLU A 406 -43.43 -36.45 48.67
C GLU A 406 -42.15 -36.30 49.52
N ASN A 407 -41.73 -35.03 49.54
CA ASN A 407 -41.04 -34.24 50.57
C ASN A 407 -39.51 -34.13 50.60
N ASP A 408 -39.13 -32.86 50.63
CA ASP A 408 -37.81 -32.26 50.79
C ASP A 408 -37.03 -32.77 52.00
N VAL A 409 -35.69 -32.71 51.92
CA VAL A 409 -34.80 -31.91 52.79
C VAL A 409 -33.37 -32.52 52.82
N GLU A 410 -32.41 -31.64 52.47
CA GLU A 410 -30.99 -31.58 52.86
C GLU A 410 -29.90 -32.58 52.42
N SER A 411 -28.85 -31.94 51.88
CA SER A 411 -27.44 -32.05 52.28
C SER A 411 -26.51 -33.03 51.55
N THR A 412 -25.65 -32.40 50.73
CA THR A 412 -24.19 -32.54 50.64
C THR A 412 -23.55 -33.94 50.64
N ALA A 413 -22.86 -34.24 49.54
CA ALA A 413 -21.41 -34.52 49.58
C ALA A 413 -20.80 -34.32 48.18
N GLU A 414 -19.99 -33.28 48.02
CA GLU A 414 -19.10 -33.12 46.86
C GLU A 414 -17.86 -34.02 47.04
N ASP A 415 -17.52 -34.76 46.00
CA ASP A 415 -16.29 -35.55 45.89
C ASP A 415 -15.05 -34.62 45.95
N PRO A 416 -14.17 -34.75 46.97
CA PRO A 416 -13.05 -33.83 47.17
C PRO A 416 -11.89 -34.01 46.18
N ASN A 417 -11.93 -34.97 45.25
CA ASN A 417 -10.76 -35.31 44.43
C ASN A 417 -10.91 -35.10 42.91
N ALA A 418 -11.89 -34.32 42.46
CA ALA A 418 -12.00 -33.90 41.07
C ALA A 418 -11.13 -32.65 40.78
N PRO A 419 -10.23 -32.66 39.78
CA PRO A 419 -9.34 -31.53 39.52
C PRO A 419 -10.13 -30.28 39.09
N LYS A 420 -9.97 -29.20 39.86
CA LYS A 420 -10.63 -27.90 39.62
C LYS A 420 -10.26 -27.35 38.25
N LYS A 421 -11.17 -27.47 37.28
CA LYS A 421 -11.02 -26.92 35.92
C LYS A 421 -10.74 -25.42 35.97
N SER A 422 -9.64 -24.99 35.34
CA SER A 422 -9.22 -23.58 35.38
C SER A 422 -10.28 -22.63 34.78
N LYS A 423 -10.31 -21.39 35.28
CA LYS A 423 -11.21 -20.30 34.79
C LYS A 423 -11.11 -20.09 33.27
N LYS A 424 -9.95 -20.43 32.67
CA LYS A 424 -9.69 -20.36 31.22
C LYS A 424 -10.39 -21.49 30.44
N GLN A 425 -10.52 -22.66 31.03
CA GLN A 425 -11.14 -23.84 30.41
C GLN A 425 -12.67 -23.69 30.38
N ARG A 426 -13.27 -23.26 31.49
CA ARG A 426 -14.70 -22.90 31.55
C ARG A 426 -15.05 -21.80 30.56
N LYS A 427 -14.19 -20.79 30.39
CA LYS A 427 -14.40 -19.70 29.42
C LYS A 427 -14.25 -20.17 27.96
N LYS A 428 -13.43 -21.18 27.68
CA LYS A 428 -13.27 -21.78 26.34
C LYS A 428 -14.50 -22.63 25.98
N GLU A 429 -14.97 -23.46 26.91
CA GLU A 429 -16.19 -24.26 26.76
C GLU A 429 -17.43 -23.35 26.58
N GLN A 430 -17.54 -22.28 27.37
CA GLN A 430 -18.64 -21.32 27.25
C GLN A 430 -18.60 -20.51 25.95
N LYS A 431 -17.40 -20.23 25.42
CA LYS A 431 -17.24 -19.57 24.12
C LYS A 431 -17.58 -20.52 22.96
N ALA A 432 -17.22 -21.80 23.06
CA ALA A 432 -17.62 -22.83 22.10
C ALA A 432 -19.14 -23.03 22.08
N ALA A 433 -19.77 -23.16 23.26
CA ALA A 433 -21.22 -23.29 23.40
C ALA A 433 -21.97 -22.05 22.88
N ASN A 434 -21.45 -20.84 23.12
CA ASN A 434 -22.03 -19.63 22.54
C ASN A 434 -21.85 -19.57 21.02
N GLN A 435 -20.72 -20.04 20.49
CA GLN A 435 -20.46 -20.07 19.05
C GLN A 435 -21.35 -21.09 18.34
N GLU A 436 -21.64 -22.23 18.97
CA GLU A 436 -22.65 -23.19 18.52
C GLU A 436 -24.06 -22.62 18.59
N LYS A 437 -24.42 -21.93 19.67
CA LYS A 437 -25.72 -21.23 19.76
C LYS A 437 -25.87 -20.16 18.68
N TYR A 438 -24.83 -19.37 18.39
CA TYR A 438 -24.87 -18.38 17.30
C TYR A 438 -24.94 -19.04 15.93
N LYS A 439 -24.25 -20.17 15.70
CA LYS A 439 -24.38 -20.95 14.47
C LYS A 439 -25.79 -21.54 14.33
N ALA A 440 -26.36 -22.08 15.40
CA ALA A 440 -27.72 -22.62 15.42
C ALA A 440 -28.77 -21.53 15.20
N GLN A 441 -28.62 -20.35 15.81
CA GLN A 441 -29.49 -19.20 15.58
C GLN A 441 -29.34 -18.62 14.16
N ALA A 442 -28.13 -18.58 13.61
CA ALA A 442 -27.91 -18.16 12.22
C ALA A 442 -28.49 -19.17 11.22
N MET A 443 -28.38 -20.47 11.50
CA MET A 443 -29.05 -21.52 10.71
C MET A 443 -30.57 -21.44 10.84
N ALA A 444 -31.10 -21.19 12.05
CA ALA A 444 -32.54 -21.02 12.28
C ALA A 444 -33.07 -19.73 11.62
N ALA A 445 -32.31 -18.64 11.62
CA ALA A 445 -32.66 -17.42 10.89
C ALA A 445 -32.61 -17.62 9.37
N ARG A 446 -31.65 -18.41 8.85
CA ARG A 446 -31.62 -18.86 7.45
C ARG A 446 -32.78 -19.82 7.12
N ALA A 447 -33.21 -20.64 8.06
CA ALA A 447 -34.37 -21.52 7.89
C ALA A 447 -35.69 -20.74 7.91
N ALA A 448 -35.81 -19.74 8.78
CA ALA A 448 -36.96 -18.84 8.86
C ALA A 448 -37.05 -17.89 7.64
N ALA A 449 -35.92 -17.43 7.09
CA ALA A 449 -35.87 -16.69 5.83
C ALA A 449 -36.23 -17.57 4.60
N ASN A 450 -36.09 -18.90 4.71
CA ASN A 450 -36.52 -19.86 3.68
C ASN A 450 -38.01 -20.23 3.76
N THR A 451 -38.79 -19.63 4.67
CA THR A 451 -40.24 -19.92 4.79
C THR A 451 -41.12 -19.02 3.90
N ALA A 452 -40.52 -18.07 3.17
CA ALA A 452 -41.16 -17.41 2.03
C ALA A 452 -40.49 -17.93 0.75
N GLN A 453 -41.21 -18.71 -0.06
CA GLN A 453 -40.71 -19.28 -1.31
C GLN A 453 -40.40 -18.17 -2.32
N SER A 454 -39.18 -17.62 -2.29
CA SER A 454 -38.53 -17.06 -3.47
C SER A 454 -37.68 -18.15 -4.11
N THR A 455 -37.93 -18.43 -5.38
CA THR A 455 -37.28 -19.49 -6.15
C THR A 455 -35.89 -19.09 -6.67
N ARG A 456 -35.37 -17.90 -6.33
CA ARG A 456 -34.12 -17.32 -6.86
C ARG A 456 -33.25 -16.64 -5.77
N PRO A 457 -31.92 -16.56 -5.92
CA PRO A 457 -31.06 -15.82 -4.99
C PRO A 457 -31.36 -14.31 -5.02
N PRO A 458 -30.93 -13.51 -4.03
CA PRO A 458 -30.98 -12.05 -4.15
C PRO A 458 -29.99 -11.57 -5.22
N ARG A 459 -30.34 -10.49 -5.95
CA ARG A 459 -29.43 -9.86 -6.91
C ARG A 459 -28.16 -9.35 -6.20
N PRO A 460 -26.97 -9.45 -6.82
CA PRO A 460 -25.77 -8.88 -6.23
C PRO A 460 -25.91 -7.37 -6.06
N GLU A 461 -25.52 -6.85 -4.89
CA GLU A 461 -25.41 -5.41 -4.70
C GLU A 461 -24.22 -4.87 -5.49
N LEU A 462 -24.48 -3.90 -6.35
CA LEU A 462 -23.47 -3.19 -7.13
C LEU A 462 -22.90 -2.03 -6.32
N ARG A 463 -21.57 -1.96 -6.28
CA ARG A 463 -20.82 -0.87 -5.62
C ARG A 463 -20.97 0.45 -6.38
N PHE A 464 -20.99 0.40 -7.72
CA PHE A 464 -21.23 1.54 -8.61
C PHE A 464 -22.65 1.55 -9.17
N LYS A 465 -23.25 2.74 -9.26
CA LYS A 465 -24.61 2.93 -9.79
C LYS A 465 -24.62 3.59 -11.18
N ARG A 466 -23.66 3.27 -12.06
CA ARG A 466 -23.74 3.70 -13.46
C ARG A 466 -25.01 3.11 -14.07
N PRO A 467 -25.95 3.91 -14.63
CA PRO A 467 -27.23 3.39 -15.11
C PRO A 467 -27.10 2.23 -16.10
N LYS A 468 -26.15 2.32 -17.05
CA LYS A 468 -25.85 1.26 -18.02
C LYS A 468 -25.37 -0.04 -17.34
N THR A 469 -24.54 0.03 -16.31
CA THR A 469 -24.03 -1.15 -15.59
C THR A 469 -25.07 -1.76 -14.66
N VAL A 470 -25.88 -0.93 -13.99
CA VAL A 470 -27.00 -1.41 -13.19
C VAL A 470 -27.95 -2.21 -14.07
N LEU A 471 -28.38 -1.63 -15.19
CA LEU A 471 -29.28 -2.30 -16.13
C LEU A 471 -28.64 -3.56 -16.75
N TYR A 472 -27.32 -3.56 -17.01
CA TYR A 472 -26.63 -4.75 -17.51
C TYR A 472 -26.77 -5.93 -16.54
N VAL A 473 -26.58 -5.68 -15.25
CA VAL A 473 -26.69 -6.72 -14.21
C VAL A 473 -28.13 -7.15 -14.01
N GLU A 474 -29.11 -6.24 -14.08
CA GLU A 474 -30.53 -6.61 -14.08
C GLU A 474 -30.84 -7.54 -15.26
N TRP A 475 -30.44 -7.13 -16.47
CA TRP A 475 -30.64 -7.87 -17.71
C TRP A 475 -29.96 -9.24 -17.69
N ALA A 476 -28.68 -9.31 -17.30
CA ALA A 476 -27.93 -10.57 -17.23
C ALA A 476 -28.47 -11.50 -16.14
N TYR A 477 -28.93 -10.94 -15.01
CA TYR A 477 -29.59 -11.70 -13.95
C TYR A 477 -30.91 -12.31 -14.44
N ASP A 478 -31.76 -11.54 -15.11
CA ASP A 478 -33.02 -12.05 -15.65
C ASP A 478 -32.78 -13.09 -16.75
N LEU A 479 -31.73 -12.97 -17.56
CA LEU A 479 -31.33 -14.03 -18.50
C LEU A 479 -30.84 -15.31 -17.79
N LEU A 480 -30.25 -15.22 -16.59
CA LEU A 480 -29.76 -16.40 -15.87
C LEU A 480 -30.85 -17.13 -15.08
N TRP A 481 -31.82 -16.41 -14.52
CA TRP A 481 -32.83 -16.96 -13.60
C TRP A 481 -34.29 -16.78 -14.06
N GLY A 482 -34.54 -15.99 -15.11
CA GLY A 482 -35.86 -15.53 -15.52
C GLY A 482 -36.33 -14.29 -14.74
N SER A 483 -37.18 -13.48 -15.35
CA SER A 483 -37.79 -12.31 -14.69
C SER A 483 -38.85 -12.73 -13.66
N GLU A 484 -39.14 -11.88 -12.66
CA GLU A 484 -40.13 -12.20 -11.60
C GLU A 484 -41.55 -12.38 -12.11
N ASP A 485 -41.90 -11.62 -13.14
CA ASP A 485 -43.20 -11.65 -13.81
C ASP A 485 -43.31 -12.78 -14.85
N GLY A 486 -42.25 -13.56 -15.07
CA GLY A 486 -42.20 -14.68 -16.02
C GLY A 486 -42.18 -14.27 -17.49
N THR A 487 -42.03 -12.98 -17.78
CA THR A 487 -41.97 -12.44 -19.16
C THR A 487 -40.68 -12.85 -19.87
N ILE A 488 -39.56 -12.88 -19.15
CA ILE A 488 -38.25 -13.30 -19.65
C ILE A 488 -37.98 -14.71 -19.18
N GLN A 489 -37.86 -15.64 -20.13
CA GLN A 489 -37.43 -17.01 -19.85
C GLN A 489 -35.91 -17.08 -19.65
N PRO A 490 -35.41 -17.95 -18.75
CA PRO A 490 -33.97 -18.10 -18.53
C PRO A 490 -33.28 -18.66 -19.78
N GLN A 491 -32.17 -18.04 -20.17
CA GLN A 491 -31.31 -18.39 -21.30
C GLN A 491 -29.86 -18.68 -20.84
N PRO A 492 -29.64 -19.68 -19.97
CA PRO A 492 -28.31 -19.99 -19.45
C PRO A 492 -27.29 -20.36 -20.53
N GLN A 493 -27.75 -20.83 -21.69
CA GLN A 493 -26.90 -21.16 -22.84
C GLN A 493 -26.04 -19.98 -23.32
N MET A 494 -26.48 -18.73 -23.11
CA MET A 494 -25.69 -17.55 -23.47
C MET A 494 -24.40 -17.40 -22.64
N PHE A 495 -24.29 -18.11 -21.52
CA PHE A 495 -23.18 -17.98 -20.56
C PHE A 495 -22.32 -19.25 -20.44
N GLU A 496 -22.67 -20.33 -21.14
CA GLU A 496 -22.10 -21.67 -20.92
C GLU A 496 -20.57 -21.70 -21.01
N LYS A 497 -20.00 -20.98 -21.98
CA LYS A 497 -18.55 -20.92 -22.22
C LYS A 497 -17.88 -19.66 -21.65
N PHE A 498 -18.61 -18.84 -20.88
CA PHE A 498 -18.11 -17.56 -20.38
C PHE A 498 -16.89 -17.72 -19.47
N ASN A 499 -16.89 -18.74 -18.60
CA ASN A 499 -15.76 -19.04 -17.71
C ASN A 499 -14.54 -19.65 -18.45
N GLN A 500 -14.72 -20.08 -19.70
CA GLN A 500 -13.65 -20.51 -20.60
C GLN A 500 -13.13 -19.35 -21.46
N GLY A 501 -13.57 -18.11 -21.18
CA GLY A 501 -13.18 -16.95 -21.95
C GLY A 501 -13.84 -16.87 -23.33
N LYS A 502 -15.09 -17.34 -23.47
CA LYS A 502 -15.87 -17.30 -24.72
C LYS A 502 -17.25 -16.71 -24.52
N GLY A 503 -17.76 -15.99 -25.51
CA GLY A 503 -19.08 -15.34 -25.46
C GLY A 503 -19.13 -14.09 -24.60
N ILE A 504 -17.96 -13.53 -24.22
CA ILE A 504 -17.86 -12.28 -23.47
C ILE A 504 -18.31 -11.13 -24.36
N ILE A 505 -17.76 -11.07 -25.58
CA ILE A 505 -18.09 -10.05 -26.56
C ILE A 505 -19.53 -10.23 -27.03
N ALA A 506 -19.94 -11.46 -27.34
CA ALA A 506 -21.31 -11.75 -27.79
C ALA A 506 -22.36 -11.32 -26.75
N LEU A 507 -22.12 -11.59 -25.46
CA LEU A 507 -23.03 -11.17 -24.39
C LEU A 507 -23.09 -9.65 -24.26
N ARG A 508 -21.95 -8.96 -24.40
CA ARG A 508 -21.90 -7.50 -24.42
C ARG A 508 -22.70 -6.93 -25.59
N GLU A 509 -22.44 -7.39 -26.80
CA GLU A 509 -23.14 -6.89 -28.00
C GLU A 509 -24.64 -7.14 -27.90
N ALA A 510 -25.07 -8.31 -27.40
CA ALA A 510 -26.48 -8.60 -27.15
C ALA A 510 -27.12 -7.61 -26.16
N TYR A 511 -26.38 -7.17 -25.14
CA TYR A 511 -26.85 -6.13 -24.23
C TYR A 511 -26.90 -4.75 -24.90
N LEU A 512 -25.88 -4.39 -25.68
CA LEU A 512 -25.88 -3.13 -26.44
C LEU A 512 -27.03 -3.09 -27.44
N ASP A 513 -27.38 -4.20 -28.06
CA ASP A 513 -28.56 -4.35 -28.91
C ASP A 513 -29.86 -4.24 -28.10
N TYR A 514 -29.93 -4.84 -26.91
CA TYR A 514 -31.06 -4.65 -26.00
C TYR A 514 -31.28 -3.17 -25.67
N LEU A 515 -30.22 -2.40 -25.42
CA LEU A 515 -30.32 -0.95 -25.18
C LEU A 515 -30.91 -0.18 -26.38
N ARG A 516 -30.75 -0.68 -27.60
CA ARG A 516 -31.34 -0.09 -28.83
C ARG A 516 -32.83 -0.37 -28.97
N THR A 517 -33.37 -1.36 -28.25
CA THR A 517 -34.81 -1.65 -28.25
C THR A 517 -35.60 -0.56 -27.51
N PRO A 518 -36.90 -0.36 -27.81
CA PRO A 518 -37.75 0.57 -27.07
C PRO A 518 -37.79 0.28 -25.57
N GLU A 519 -37.77 -1.01 -25.21
CA GLU A 519 -37.79 -1.48 -23.83
C GLU A 519 -36.49 -1.15 -23.10
N GLY A 520 -35.34 -1.57 -23.62
CA GLY A 520 -34.03 -1.30 -23.01
C GLY A 520 -33.73 0.20 -22.92
N SER A 521 -34.09 0.97 -23.94
CA SER A 521 -34.01 2.43 -23.91
C SER A 521 -34.91 3.07 -22.84
N LYS A 522 -36.12 2.52 -22.62
CA LYS A 522 -37.03 2.99 -21.56
C LYS A 522 -36.46 2.66 -20.18
N ARG A 523 -36.01 1.43 -19.94
CA ARG A 523 -35.39 0.99 -18.69
C ARG A 523 -34.14 1.78 -18.35
N LEU A 524 -33.30 2.09 -19.34
CA LEU A 524 -32.11 2.92 -19.13
C LEU A 524 -32.49 4.34 -18.67
N ARG A 525 -33.54 4.94 -19.26
CA ARG A 525 -34.06 6.25 -18.83
C ARG A 525 -34.67 6.22 -17.43
N GLU A 526 -35.40 5.17 -17.06
CA GLU A 526 -35.94 4.99 -15.70
C GLU A 526 -34.84 4.95 -14.64
N LEU A 527 -33.66 4.44 -15.00
CA LEU A 527 -32.45 4.41 -14.17
C LEU A 527 -31.61 5.70 -14.28
N GLY A 528 -32.07 6.71 -15.02
CA GLY A 528 -31.40 8.01 -15.18
C GLY A 528 -30.28 8.03 -16.23
N GLY A 529 -30.20 7.04 -17.12
CA GLY A 529 -29.26 6.99 -18.23
C GLY A 529 -29.85 7.52 -19.55
N SER A 530 -29.01 8.09 -20.41
CA SER A 530 -29.37 8.51 -21.77
C SER A 530 -28.58 7.72 -22.82
N ARG A 531 -29.12 7.70 -24.05
CA ARG A 531 -28.55 6.96 -25.20
C ARG A 531 -27.27 7.60 -25.77
N GLY A 532 -26.98 8.86 -25.40
CA GLY A 532 -25.94 9.71 -26.00
C GLY A 532 -24.98 10.34 -24.99
N GLN A 533 -24.43 9.56 -24.07
CA GLN A 533 -23.22 9.96 -23.33
C GLN A 533 -21.94 9.59 -24.10
N ASP A 534 -22.05 9.57 -25.43
CA ASP A 534 -21.01 9.44 -26.43
C ASP A 534 -21.33 10.52 -27.48
N THR A 535 -20.58 11.62 -27.46
CA THR A 535 -20.64 12.81 -28.34
C THR A 535 -21.94 13.63 -28.35
N ASP A 536 -22.07 14.62 -27.46
CA ASP A 536 -22.28 16.03 -27.86
C ASP A 536 -22.11 17.01 -26.68
N ASN A 537 -21.54 18.17 -26.99
CA ASN A 537 -21.41 19.31 -26.10
C ASN A 537 -22.79 19.80 -25.65
N SER A 538 -22.92 20.06 -24.35
CA SER A 538 -23.64 21.24 -23.89
C SER A 538 -22.64 22.16 -23.23
N ASP A 539 -22.13 23.11 -24.02
CA ASP A 539 -21.84 24.44 -23.49
C ASP A 539 -23.19 25.04 -23.04
N ASP A 540 -23.66 24.63 -21.88
CA ASP A 540 -24.63 25.39 -21.10
C ASP A 540 -24.23 25.26 -19.63
N ALA A 541 -23.38 26.20 -19.23
CA ALA A 541 -23.19 26.52 -17.84
C ALA A 541 -24.49 27.14 -17.30
N SER A 542 -25.46 26.31 -16.92
CA SER A 542 -26.51 26.75 -15.99
C SER A 542 -27.21 25.57 -15.28
N ALA A 543 -26.86 25.44 -13.99
CA ALA A 543 -27.50 24.67 -12.93
C ALA A 543 -27.38 23.12 -12.97
N GLU A 544 -26.29 22.60 -12.39
CA GLU A 544 -26.34 21.26 -11.76
C GLU A 544 -27.53 21.18 -10.78
N PRO A 545 -28.22 20.02 -10.65
CA PRO A 545 -29.25 19.84 -9.64
C PRO A 545 -28.64 20.09 -8.25
N LYS A 546 -29.14 21.11 -7.55
CA LYS A 546 -28.65 21.53 -6.23
C LYS A 546 -28.67 20.35 -5.26
N PHE A 547 -27.57 20.16 -4.52
CA PHE A 547 -27.52 19.17 -3.44
C PHE A 547 -28.37 19.66 -2.26
N ASP A 548 -29.15 18.76 -1.67
CA ASP A 548 -30.00 19.09 -0.52
C ASP A 548 -29.21 19.12 0.79
N LYS A 549 -28.19 18.25 0.89
CA LYS A 549 -27.34 18.11 2.08
C LYS A 549 -25.88 17.89 1.71
N THR A 550 -24.96 18.11 2.63
CA THR A 550 -23.53 17.84 2.48
C THR A 550 -22.98 17.06 3.67
N LEU A 551 -22.19 16.03 3.38
CA LEU A 551 -21.41 15.26 4.36
C LEU A 551 -19.92 15.51 4.13
N ILE A 552 -19.26 16.11 5.13
CA ILE A 552 -17.82 16.36 5.16
C ILE A 552 -17.14 15.18 5.85
N VAL A 553 -16.19 14.56 5.16
CA VAL A 553 -15.49 13.35 5.62
C VAL A 553 -13.99 13.62 5.67
N PRO A 554 -13.36 13.69 6.86
CA PRO A 554 -11.91 13.72 6.97
C PRO A 554 -11.26 12.43 6.48
N ILE A 555 -10.05 12.54 5.93
CA ILE A 555 -9.19 11.41 5.61
C ILE A 555 -7.81 11.69 6.18
N GLY A 556 -7.54 11.13 7.36
CA GLY A 556 -6.22 11.23 7.97
C GLY A 556 -6.02 10.42 9.25
N VAL A 557 -4.86 10.60 9.88
CA VAL A 557 -4.39 9.81 11.02
C VAL A 557 -4.51 10.58 12.35
N PRO A 558 -4.44 9.94 13.52
CA PRO A 558 -4.36 10.66 14.80
C PRO A 558 -3.28 11.75 14.79
N GLY A 559 -3.52 12.88 15.44
CA GLY A 559 -2.59 14.02 15.42
C GLY A 559 -2.66 14.94 14.18
N SER A 560 -3.43 14.59 13.15
CA SER A 560 -3.55 15.46 11.95
C SER A 560 -4.37 16.74 12.15
N GLY A 561 -4.98 16.96 13.32
CA GLY A 561 -5.76 18.18 13.61
C GLY A 561 -7.25 18.16 13.25
N LYS A 562 -7.77 17.05 12.68
CA LYS A 562 -9.19 16.83 12.29
C LYS A 562 -10.22 17.42 13.27
N THR A 563 -10.26 16.87 14.47
CA THR A 563 -11.24 17.24 15.49
C THR A 563 -11.17 18.70 15.87
N SER A 564 -9.97 19.24 16.04
CA SER A 564 -9.76 20.65 16.40
C SER A 564 -10.34 21.56 15.33
N LEU A 565 -10.08 21.23 14.07
CA LEU A 565 -10.62 21.94 12.92
C LEU A 565 -12.15 21.83 12.87
N PHE A 566 -12.71 20.65 13.11
CA PHE A 566 -14.15 20.42 13.03
C PHE A 566 -14.94 21.05 14.17
N ILE A 567 -14.37 21.15 15.36
CA ILE A 567 -14.99 21.90 16.47
C ILE A 567 -15.06 23.39 16.12
N ALA A 568 -13.99 23.95 15.57
CA ALA A 568 -13.99 25.35 15.14
C ALA A 568 -15.03 25.59 14.03
N LEU A 569 -15.10 24.72 13.01
CA LEU A 569 -16.10 24.80 11.95
C LEU A 569 -17.54 24.64 12.48
N ARG A 570 -17.74 23.75 13.45
CA ARG A 570 -19.03 23.57 14.13
C ARG A 570 -19.44 24.84 14.86
N GLU A 571 -18.54 25.46 15.62
CA GLU A 571 -18.85 26.69 16.36
C GLU A 571 -19.20 27.85 15.42
N ILE A 572 -18.48 27.96 14.30
CA ILE A 572 -18.66 29.06 13.34
C ILE A 572 -19.98 28.91 12.56
N PHE A 573 -20.28 27.71 12.06
CA PHE A 573 -21.39 27.50 11.12
C PHE A 573 -22.56 26.68 11.69
N GLN A 574 -22.46 26.20 12.94
CA GLN A 574 -23.48 25.39 13.62
C GLN A 574 -23.87 24.13 12.84
N TRP A 575 -22.89 23.49 12.18
CA TRP A 575 -23.08 22.25 11.44
C TRP A 575 -23.28 21.05 12.37
N GLY A 576 -23.95 20.01 11.83
CA GLY A 576 -24.01 18.71 12.50
C GLY A 576 -22.61 18.11 12.62
N HIS A 577 -22.28 17.51 13.76
CA HIS A 577 -20.96 16.92 14.00
C HIS A 577 -21.12 15.66 14.83
N THR A 578 -20.59 14.55 14.32
CA THR A 578 -20.53 13.28 15.04
C THR A 578 -19.11 12.76 15.06
N GLN A 579 -18.65 12.24 16.20
CA GLN A 579 -17.30 11.72 16.38
C GLN A 579 -17.33 10.22 16.65
N SER A 580 -16.41 9.47 16.03
CA SER A 580 -16.35 8.01 16.22
C SER A 580 -15.94 7.63 17.64
N ASP A 581 -15.14 8.47 18.28
CA ASP A 581 -14.60 8.23 19.62
C ASP A 581 -15.66 8.37 20.73
N ASP A 582 -16.71 9.16 20.50
CA ASP A 582 -17.84 9.32 21.42
C ASP A 582 -18.76 8.08 21.50
N VAL A 583 -18.59 7.13 20.58
CA VAL A 583 -19.40 5.92 20.52
C VAL A 583 -18.97 4.91 21.59
N GLN A 584 -19.79 4.76 22.63
CA GLN A 584 -19.52 3.89 23.78
C GLN A 584 -19.77 2.39 23.53
N THR A 585 -20.45 2.03 22.44
CA THR A 585 -20.81 0.63 22.18
C THR A 585 -19.59 -0.20 21.76
N LYS A 586 -19.61 -1.52 22.03
CA LYS A 586 -18.54 -2.45 21.62
C LYS A 586 -18.36 -2.55 20.09
N LYS A 587 -19.33 -2.05 19.31
CA LYS A 587 -19.32 -2.02 17.85
C LYS A 587 -19.29 -0.55 17.38
N THR A 588 -18.14 0.10 17.56
CA THR A 588 -17.92 1.54 17.27
C THR A 588 -18.33 1.93 15.85
N GLY A 589 -17.87 1.18 14.84
CA GLY A 589 -18.10 1.50 13.42
C GLY A 589 -19.59 1.58 13.03
N PRO A 590 -20.38 0.50 13.20
CA PRO A 590 -21.80 0.51 12.83
C PRO A 590 -22.61 1.60 13.56
N GLN A 591 -22.31 1.86 14.83
CA GLN A 591 -23.03 2.89 15.58
C GLN A 591 -22.64 4.31 15.14
N PHE A 592 -21.38 4.54 14.74
CA PHE A 592 -20.95 5.80 14.15
C PHE A 592 -21.67 6.09 12.82
N LEU A 593 -21.83 5.08 11.97
CA LEU A 593 -22.59 5.17 10.72
C LEU A 593 -24.07 5.56 10.96
N VAL A 594 -24.69 4.96 11.98
CA VAL A 594 -26.06 5.33 12.42
C VAL A 594 -26.14 6.78 12.93
N ASN A 595 -25.08 7.27 13.58
CA ASN A 595 -25.05 8.66 14.05
C ASN A 595 -24.96 9.66 12.89
N ILE A 596 -24.20 9.34 11.83
CA ILE A 596 -24.15 10.16 10.61
C ILE A 596 -25.55 10.35 10.03
N GLU A 597 -26.32 9.26 9.91
CA GLU A 597 -27.71 9.34 9.42
C GLU A 597 -28.59 10.21 10.32
N LYS A 598 -28.49 10.07 11.65
CA LYS A 598 -29.26 10.88 12.61
C LYS A 598 -28.92 12.37 12.51
N GLU A 599 -27.66 12.70 12.27
CA GLU A 599 -27.24 14.10 12.11
C GLU A 599 -27.69 14.66 10.75
N LEU A 600 -27.64 13.87 9.67
CA LEU A 600 -28.16 14.26 8.35
C LEU A 600 -29.67 14.50 8.36
N ALA A 601 -30.41 13.86 9.27
CA ALA A 601 -31.83 14.12 9.46
C ALA A 601 -32.11 15.50 10.09
N LYS A 602 -31.14 16.10 10.79
CA LYS A 602 -31.32 17.36 11.54
C LYS A 602 -30.62 18.55 10.90
N HIS A 603 -29.50 18.31 10.22
CA HIS A 603 -28.62 19.34 9.69
C HIS A 603 -28.46 19.18 8.18
N ASP A 604 -28.20 20.29 7.48
CA ASP A 604 -27.92 20.27 6.05
C ASP A 604 -26.44 20.02 5.74
N VAL A 605 -25.55 20.40 6.66
CA VAL A 605 -24.12 20.05 6.60
C VAL A 605 -23.76 19.23 7.83
N VAL A 606 -23.12 18.09 7.62
CA VAL A 606 -22.70 17.17 8.68
C VAL A 606 -21.22 16.83 8.53
N ILE A 607 -20.50 16.83 9.64
CA ILE A 607 -19.10 16.38 9.73
C ILE A 607 -19.07 14.96 10.34
N ALA A 608 -18.47 14.03 9.60
CA ALA A 608 -18.25 12.65 10.04
C ALA A 608 -16.82 12.44 10.58
N ASP A 609 -16.57 12.87 11.82
CA ASP A 609 -15.23 12.89 12.43
C ASP A 609 -14.74 11.50 12.86
N ARG A 610 -14.02 10.85 11.95
CA ARG A 610 -13.28 9.58 12.12
C ARG A 610 -11.98 9.70 11.32
N ASN A 611 -10.98 8.87 11.60
CA ASN A 611 -9.73 8.89 10.82
C ASN A 611 -9.94 8.58 9.31
N ASN A 612 -10.79 7.59 8.98
CA ASN A 612 -11.07 7.17 7.59
C ASN A 612 -9.82 6.90 6.69
N HIS A 613 -8.66 6.63 7.31
CA HIS A 613 -7.39 6.28 6.67
C HIS A 613 -7.43 4.97 5.86
N LEU A 614 -8.45 4.12 6.05
CA LEU A 614 -8.67 2.88 5.28
C LEU A 614 -9.78 3.05 4.25
N PHE A 615 -9.62 2.44 3.08
CA PHE A 615 -10.62 2.31 2.01
C PHE A 615 -11.96 1.82 2.54
N LYS A 616 -11.93 0.75 3.34
CA LYS A 616 -13.13 0.17 3.97
C LYS A 616 -13.96 1.21 4.72
N HIS A 617 -13.32 2.17 5.40
CA HIS A 617 -14.04 3.18 6.18
C HIS A 617 -14.80 4.16 5.28
N ARG A 618 -14.23 4.44 4.10
CA ARG A 618 -14.80 5.34 3.09
C ARG A 618 -15.92 4.62 2.33
N ASP A 619 -15.72 3.35 1.97
CA ASP A 619 -16.75 2.47 1.42
C ASP A 619 -17.97 2.35 2.34
N GLU A 620 -17.76 2.19 3.65
CA GLU A 620 -18.81 2.17 4.68
C GLU A 620 -19.65 3.48 4.69
N ILE A 621 -19.00 4.64 4.62
CA ILE A 621 -19.66 5.96 4.64
C ILE A 621 -20.49 6.16 3.36
N VAL A 622 -19.90 5.87 2.20
CA VAL A 622 -20.61 6.00 0.92
C VAL A 622 -21.78 5.02 0.83
N GLY A 623 -21.65 3.82 1.40
CA GLY A 623 -22.76 2.87 1.56
C GLY A 623 -23.95 3.48 2.31
N VAL A 624 -23.71 4.12 3.45
CA VAL A 624 -24.77 4.79 4.25
C VAL A 624 -25.42 5.92 3.47
N VAL A 625 -24.64 6.78 2.82
CA VAL A 625 -25.18 7.88 2.00
C VAL A 625 -26.07 7.32 0.89
N ASN A 626 -25.62 6.26 0.22
CA ASN A 626 -26.39 5.58 -0.81
C ASN A 626 -27.69 4.95 -0.32
N GLU A 627 -27.75 4.48 0.92
CA GLU A 627 -28.96 3.97 1.57
C GLU A 627 -29.92 5.10 1.95
N VAL A 628 -29.41 6.18 2.55
CA VAL A 628 -30.22 7.36 2.92
C VAL A 628 -30.85 8.00 1.69
N GLN A 629 -30.09 8.17 0.61
CA GLN A 629 -30.60 8.71 -0.65
C GLN A 629 -31.67 7.82 -1.30
N LYS A 630 -31.65 6.50 -1.06
CA LYS A 630 -32.67 5.56 -1.55
C LYS A 630 -33.93 5.56 -0.69
N ARG A 631 -33.77 5.59 0.64
CA ARG A 631 -34.86 5.48 1.62
C ARG A 631 -35.57 6.80 1.89
N GLY A 632 -34.88 7.92 1.71
CA GLY A 632 -35.31 9.23 2.20
C GLY A 632 -35.11 9.36 3.71
N LEU A 633 -34.94 10.58 4.20
CA LEU A 633 -34.83 10.88 5.63
C LEU A 633 -36.23 10.89 6.27
N SER A 634 -36.50 9.98 7.21
CA SER A 634 -37.76 9.95 7.96
C SER A 634 -37.63 10.71 9.29
N SER A 635 -38.43 11.76 9.46
CA SER A 635 -38.50 12.57 10.68
C SER A 635 -39.38 11.92 11.76
N GLU A 636 -39.09 10.70 12.22
CA GLU A 636 -39.82 10.11 13.36
C GLU A 636 -39.07 8.90 13.95
N SER A 637 -38.20 9.16 14.93
CA SER A 637 -37.88 8.22 16.02
C SER A 637 -37.09 8.95 17.12
N VAL A 638 -37.72 9.94 17.73
CA VAL A 638 -37.29 10.50 19.02
C VAL A 638 -38.31 10.08 20.08
N ALA A 639 -38.03 8.96 20.76
CA ALA A 639 -38.40 8.72 22.16
C ALA A 639 -37.90 7.33 22.58
N GLY A 640 -36.96 7.29 23.52
CA GLY A 640 -36.66 6.08 24.27
C GLY A 640 -37.70 5.87 25.36
N GLY A 641 -38.17 4.63 25.53
CA GLY A 641 -39.01 4.24 26.67
C GLY A 641 -39.55 2.81 26.52
N LYS A 642 -39.22 1.93 27.46
CA LYS A 642 -39.80 0.58 27.60
C LYS A 642 -41.29 0.68 27.95
N ALA A 643 -42.18 0.03 27.21
CA ALA A 643 -43.45 -0.51 27.72
C ALA A 643 -44.00 -1.60 26.79
N ALA A 644 -44.76 -2.52 27.37
CA ALA A 644 -45.14 -3.82 26.83
C ALA A 644 -46.54 -3.86 26.19
N LYS A 645 -46.75 -4.85 25.29
CA LYS A 645 -48.04 -5.39 24.74
C LYS A 645 -48.85 -4.36 23.91
N SER A 646 -49.64 -4.71 22.88
CA SER A 646 -50.41 -5.91 22.59
C SER A 646 -50.72 -6.06 21.08
N LYS A 647 -50.93 -7.32 20.66
CA LYS A 647 -51.66 -7.70 19.44
C LYS A 647 -53.14 -7.31 19.58
N SER A 648 -53.62 -6.42 18.70
CA SER A 648 -55.03 -6.13 18.34
C SER A 648 -54.95 -4.76 17.65
N GLU A 649 -55.04 -4.59 16.34
CA GLU A 649 -56.25 -4.72 15.54
C GLU A 649 -55.83 -4.62 14.06
N LYS A 650 -56.15 -5.64 13.27
CA LYS A 650 -56.34 -5.49 11.83
C LYS A 650 -57.85 -5.41 11.62
N LYS A 651 -58.36 -4.26 11.17
CA LYS A 651 -59.40 -4.21 10.12
C LYS A 651 -59.71 -2.79 9.65
N ALA A 652 -59.54 -2.64 8.34
CA ALA A 652 -60.31 -1.84 7.38
C ALA A 652 -60.45 -0.32 7.60
N ILE A 653 -59.99 0.44 6.59
CA ILE A 653 -60.87 1.19 5.67
C ILE A 653 -60.10 1.38 4.35
N GLN A 654 -60.72 0.90 3.26
CA GLN A 654 -60.43 1.27 1.88
C GLN A 654 -61.23 2.54 1.55
N THR A 655 -60.54 3.60 1.13
CA THR A 655 -61.04 4.69 0.25
C THR A 655 -59.80 5.23 -0.47
N LYS A 656 -59.60 4.87 -1.74
CA LYS A 656 -59.85 5.69 -2.95
C LYS A 656 -59.22 7.08 -2.96
N ASP A 657 -58.37 7.26 -3.97
CA ASP A 657 -57.98 8.49 -4.67
C ASP A 657 -57.32 9.60 -3.84
N GLY A 658 -56.00 9.70 -3.99
CA GLY A 658 -55.20 10.81 -3.52
C GLY A 658 -53.76 10.67 -3.96
N ASN A 659 -53.40 11.42 -5.00
CA ASN A 659 -52.04 11.76 -5.46
C ASN A 659 -50.95 11.53 -4.38
N VAL A 660 -50.18 10.44 -4.49
CA VAL A 660 -48.92 10.33 -3.75
C VAL A 660 -47.91 11.13 -4.55
N ALA A 661 -47.79 12.41 -4.20
CA ALA A 661 -46.69 13.24 -4.67
C ALA A 661 -45.37 12.52 -4.35
N ASP A 662 -44.58 12.30 -5.40
CA ASP A 662 -43.23 11.76 -5.35
C ASP A 662 -42.42 12.60 -4.35
N LYS A 663 -42.07 12.04 -3.19
CA LYS A 663 -41.25 12.77 -2.20
C LYS A 663 -39.89 13.06 -2.85
N PRO A 664 -39.38 14.30 -2.79
CA PRO A 664 -38.10 14.63 -3.41
C PRO A 664 -37.00 13.74 -2.83
N LYS A 665 -36.29 13.02 -3.72
CA LYS A 665 -35.13 12.20 -3.35
C LYS A 665 -34.03 13.13 -2.83
N THR A 666 -33.77 13.11 -1.53
CA THR A 666 -32.69 13.89 -0.90
C THR A 666 -31.35 13.50 -1.53
N ARG A 667 -30.65 14.44 -2.15
CA ARG A 667 -29.30 14.29 -2.71
C ARG A 667 -28.27 14.81 -1.71
N ILE A 668 -27.29 13.97 -1.38
CA ILE A 668 -26.23 14.30 -0.42
C ILE A 668 -24.93 14.49 -1.19
N ARG A 669 -24.25 15.62 -0.96
CA ARG A 669 -22.90 15.90 -1.45
C ARG A 669 -21.88 15.27 -0.52
N LEU A 670 -20.90 14.57 -1.05
CA LEU A 670 -19.75 14.05 -0.32
C LEU A 670 -18.54 14.96 -0.54
N VAL A 671 -17.98 15.50 0.55
CA VAL A 671 -16.78 16.34 0.51
C VAL A 671 -15.66 15.66 1.31
N ALA A 672 -14.59 15.27 0.63
CA ALA A 672 -13.40 14.71 1.29
C ALA A 672 -12.50 15.85 1.78
N LEU A 673 -12.14 15.83 3.06
CA LEU A 673 -11.13 16.72 3.63
C LEU A 673 -9.85 15.91 3.91
N THR A 674 -8.83 16.11 3.09
CA THR A 674 -7.61 15.29 3.07
C THR A 674 -6.42 16.07 3.62
N TRP A 675 -5.45 15.36 4.21
CA TRP A 675 -4.14 15.92 4.55
C TRP A 675 -3.08 15.37 3.60
N ALA A 676 -2.16 16.23 3.18
CA ALA A 676 -1.06 15.96 2.26
C ALA A 676 0.05 15.07 2.87
N PHE A 677 -0.30 13.89 3.41
CA PHE A 677 0.68 12.96 3.99
C PHE A 677 1.69 12.44 2.97
N ASP A 678 1.34 12.47 1.69
CA ASP A 678 2.16 12.04 0.56
C ASP A 678 3.15 13.11 0.08
N SER A 679 3.10 14.33 0.64
CA SER A 679 4.03 15.42 0.35
C SER A 679 5.22 15.49 1.32
N HIS A 680 5.22 14.69 2.40
CA HIS A 680 6.24 14.73 3.46
C HIS A 680 6.76 13.34 3.79
N ALA A 681 7.99 13.27 4.34
CA ALA A 681 8.51 12.02 4.88
C ALA A 681 7.62 11.52 6.03
N LEU A 682 7.40 10.20 6.13
CA LEU A 682 6.56 9.63 7.20
C LEU A 682 7.06 9.99 8.60
N ASN A 683 8.37 10.20 8.77
CA ASN A 683 8.96 10.67 10.02
C ASN A 683 8.55 12.11 10.36
N ASP A 684 8.47 13.00 9.38
CA ASP A 684 7.98 14.37 9.60
C ASP A 684 6.49 14.38 9.90
N VAL A 685 5.72 13.58 9.16
CA VAL A 685 4.29 13.40 9.44
C VAL A 685 4.09 12.84 10.85
N HIS A 686 4.84 11.80 11.22
CA HIS A 686 4.80 11.19 12.54
C HIS A 686 5.18 12.20 13.61
N ARG A 687 6.29 12.93 13.44
CA ARG A 687 6.75 13.97 14.36
C ARG A 687 5.68 15.05 14.55
N ILE A 688 5.16 15.63 13.47
CA ILE A 688 4.14 16.69 13.54
C ILE A 688 2.87 16.18 14.24
N CYS A 689 2.41 14.98 13.90
CA CYS A 689 1.24 14.38 14.52
C CYS A 689 1.49 14.04 15.99
N SER A 690 2.68 13.52 16.32
CA SER A 690 3.11 13.17 17.68
C SER A 690 3.22 14.41 18.55
N GLU A 691 3.91 15.45 18.10
CA GLU A 691 4.01 16.75 18.78
C GLU A 691 2.63 17.34 19.07
N ARG A 692 1.67 17.22 18.14
CA ARG A 692 0.28 17.66 18.35
C ARG A 692 -0.51 16.79 19.33
N ILE A 693 -0.24 15.48 19.36
CA ILE A 693 -0.83 14.56 20.35
C ILE A 693 -0.28 14.89 21.73
N ILE A 694 1.03 15.13 21.83
CA ILE A 694 1.74 15.49 23.06
C ILE A 694 1.22 16.81 23.60
N LYS A 695 1.22 17.88 22.78
CA LYS A 695 0.74 19.22 23.14
C LYS A 695 -0.72 19.24 23.62
N ARG A 696 -1.52 18.25 23.21
CA ARG A 696 -2.93 18.13 23.63
C ARG A 696 -3.07 17.28 24.89
N GLY A 697 -2.05 16.51 25.27
CA GLY A 697 -2.00 15.72 26.50
C GLY A 697 -3.18 14.77 26.67
N ASP A 698 -3.69 14.66 27.90
CA ASP A 698 -4.87 13.86 28.23
C ASP A 698 -6.18 14.36 27.58
N ASN A 699 -6.16 15.54 26.96
CA ASN A 699 -7.27 16.06 26.16
C ASN A 699 -7.25 15.56 24.70
N HIS A 700 -6.28 14.73 24.30
CA HIS A 700 -6.27 14.07 23.00
C HIS A 700 -7.23 12.86 23.00
N GLN A 701 -8.03 12.70 21.93
CA GLN A 701 -9.19 11.79 21.89
C GLN A 701 -8.87 10.31 22.07
N THR A 702 -7.95 9.78 21.26
CA THR A 702 -7.77 8.32 21.14
C THR A 702 -6.52 7.79 21.84
N LEU A 703 -5.49 8.64 21.98
CA LEU A 703 -4.16 8.25 22.44
C LEU A 703 -3.85 8.98 23.73
N ARG A 704 -3.73 8.22 24.83
CA ARG A 704 -3.38 8.76 26.14
C ARG A 704 -1.88 8.75 26.32
N ILE A 705 -1.37 9.79 26.97
CA ILE A 705 -0.05 9.79 27.57
C ILE A 705 -0.31 9.37 29.02
N GLU A 706 0.00 8.12 29.40
CA GLU A 706 -0.19 7.75 30.81
C GLU A 706 0.78 8.58 31.68
N GLY A 707 0.26 9.60 32.35
CA GLY A 707 1.07 10.40 33.28
C GLY A 707 0.49 11.70 33.86
N GLY A 708 -0.78 12.07 33.69
CA GLY A 708 -1.30 13.39 34.07
C GLY A 708 -2.66 13.41 34.80
N GLY A 709 -2.78 12.78 35.97
CA GLY A 709 -3.95 13.09 36.82
C GLY A 709 -4.24 12.10 37.94
N GLY A 710 -3.87 12.46 39.17
CA GLY A 710 -4.34 11.83 40.40
C GLY A 710 -4.72 12.90 41.42
N ASP A 711 -5.94 12.81 41.93
CA ASP A 711 -6.56 13.68 42.94
C ASP A 711 -5.65 14.10 44.10
N ALA A 712 -5.81 15.35 44.54
CA ALA A 712 -5.08 16.04 45.60
C ALA A 712 -5.36 15.54 47.05
N SER A 713 -5.67 14.26 47.26
CA SER A 713 -5.82 13.73 48.62
C SER A 713 -5.41 12.26 48.74
N THR A 714 -4.11 11.96 48.63
CA THR A 714 -3.46 10.89 49.42
C THR A 714 -1.95 10.94 49.20
N SER A 715 -1.21 11.10 50.29
CA SER A 715 0.24 11.22 50.34
C SER A 715 0.94 9.87 50.19
N THR A 716 1.30 9.46 48.97
CA THR A 716 2.49 8.61 48.70
C THR A 716 2.88 8.69 47.21
N PRO A 717 4.10 9.09 46.85
CA PRO A 717 4.53 9.12 45.44
C PRO A 717 4.89 7.71 44.96
N SER A 718 4.05 7.15 44.09
CA SER A 718 4.33 5.89 43.40
C SER A 718 5.35 6.12 42.27
N LYS A 719 6.59 5.65 42.47
CA LYS A 719 7.66 5.59 41.48
C LYS A 719 7.36 4.56 40.38
N THR A 720 6.67 4.94 39.30
CA THR A 720 6.75 4.28 37.97
C THR A 720 5.87 5.03 36.96
N ARG A 721 6.44 5.90 36.13
CA ARG A 721 5.78 6.45 34.92
C ARG A 721 6.29 5.63 33.73
N THR A 722 5.39 4.92 33.06
CA THR A 722 5.70 3.82 32.12
C THR A 722 5.22 4.18 30.71
N LYS A 723 6.09 3.99 29.69
CA LYS A 723 5.84 3.88 28.23
C LYS A 723 5.04 5.03 27.56
N MET A 724 5.45 5.46 26.35
CA MET A 724 4.66 6.36 25.47
C MET A 724 3.95 5.53 24.38
N PRO A 725 2.82 4.85 24.66
CA PRO A 725 2.11 3.99 23.70
C PRO A 725 1.56 4.74 22.47
N HIS A 726 1.48 6.07 22.50
CA HIS A 726 0.91 6.86 21.41
C HIS A 726 1.77 6.84 20.12
N GLU A 727 3.10 6.81 20.23
CA GLU A 727 4.01 6.80 19.07
C GLU A 727 3.88 5.51 18.25
N GLN A 728 3.84 4.36 18.93
CA GLN A 728 3.69 3.05 18.29
C GLN A 728 2.31 2.89 17.64
N ILE A 729 1.27 3.43 18.28
CA ILE A 729 -0.07 3.40 17.69
C ILE A 729 -0.14 4.31 16.47
N LEU A 730 0.44 5.52 16.55
CA LEU A 730 0.51 6.44 15.42
C LEU A 730 1.21 5.81 14.21
N TRP A 731 2.31 5.08 14.43
CA TRP A 731 2.99 4.31 13.38
C TRP A 731 2.07 3.29 12.71
N ASN A 732 1.28 2.54 13.48
CA ASN A 732 0.31 1.59 12.88
C ASN A 732 -0.69 2.32 11.97
N PHE A 733 -1.19 3.50 12.36
CA PHE A 733 -2.11 4.28 11.51
C PHE A 733 -1.45 4.82 10.25
N LEU A 734 -0.17 5.21 10.32
CA LEU A 734 0.60 5.68 9.17
C LEU A 734 0.97 4.54 8.21
N GLU A 735 1.35 3.37 8.73
CA GLU A 735 1.63 2.17 7.93
C GLU A 735 0.38 1.61 7.24
N GLU A 736 -0.77 1.72 7.91
CA GLU A 736 -2.06 1.28 7.38
C GLU A 736 -2.73 2.34 6.48
N LEU A 737 -2.19 3.56 6.40
CA LEU A 737 -2.79 4.65 5.63
C LEU A 737 -2.91 4.27 4.15
N GLN A 738 -4.14 4.28 3.63
CA GLN A 738 -4.47 4.10 2.22
C GLN A 738 -4.84 5.47 1.64
N PRO A 739 -3.93 6.12 0.88
CA PRO A 739 -4.12 7.47 0.38
C PRO A 739 -5.42 7.64 -0.40
N PHE A 740 -6.04 8.80 -0.27
CA PHE A 740 -7.29 9.09 -0.98
C PHE A 740 -7.08 9.09 -2.50
N GLY A 741 -7.94 8.39 -3.24
CA GLY A 741 -7.83 8.25 -4.70
C GLY A 741 -6.76 7.27 -5.18
N SER A 742 -6.03 6.59 -4.28
CA SER A 742 -4.98 5.63 -4.67
C SER A 742 -5.50 4.27 -5.16
N SER A 743 -6.82 4.04 -5.09
CA SER A 743 -7.48 2.84 -5.62
C SER A 743 -7.58 2.83 -7.15
N LEU A 744 -7.33 3.97 -7.82
CA LEU A 744 -7.53 4.23 -9.26
C LEU A 744 -6.67 3.40 -10.25
N GLY A 745 -6.20 2.21 -9.87
CA GLY A 745 -5.45 1.34 -10.79
C GLY A 745 -5.20 -0.10 -10.34
N GLY A 746 -5.86 -0.56 -9.26
CA GLY A 746 -5.65 -1.89 -8.69
C GLY A 746 -6.69 -2.94 -9.12
N GLU A 747 -6.25 -4.19 -9.32
CA GLU A 747 -7.16 -5.33 -9.28
C GLU A 747 -7.61 -5.52 -7.82
N GLY A 748 -8.84 -5.08 -7.51
CA GLY A 748 -9.41 -5.13 -6.18
C GLY A 748 -10.67 -4.28 -6.03
N ASP A 749 -11.51 -4.69 -5.09
CA ASP A 749 -12.85 -4.19 -4.82
C ASP A 749 -12.89 -3.10 -3.72
N GLU A 750 -11.74 -2.78 -3.13
CA GLU A 750 -11.57 -1.87 -1.98
C GLU A 750 -11.07 -0.49 -2.46
N GLY A 751 -11.72 0.59 -2.02
CA GLY A 751 -11.26 1.98 -2.23
C GLY A 751 -11.90 2.72 -3.39
N GLN A 752 -12.83 2.09 -4.10
CA GLN A 752 -13.61 2.69 -5.18
C GLN A 752 -14.55 3.81 -4.70
N ALA A 753 -14.91 3.84 -3.41
CA ALA A 753 -15.72 4.92 -2.85
C ALA A 753 -15.09 6.31 -2.95
N ASP A 754 -13.77 6.38 -3.13
CA ASP A 754 -13.05 7.66 -3.27
C ASP A 754 -13.53 8.44 -4.52
N GLU A 755 -13.94 7.74 -5.58
CA GLU A 755 -14.51 8.34 -6.80
C GLU A 755 -15.91 8.93 -6.60
N LEU A 756 -16.62 8.51 -5.55
CA LEU A 756 -17.98 8.95 -5.26
C LEU A 756 -18.02 10.23 -4.42
N PHE A 757 -16.87 10.80 -4.10
CA PHE A 757 -16.78 12.12 -3.48
C PHE A 757 -16.90 13.22 -4.54
N ASP A 758 -17.89 14.10 -4.38
CA ASP A 758 -18.16 15.18 -5.34
C ASP A 758 -17.09 16.28 -5.32
N ARG A 759 -16.44 16.49 -4.17
CA ARG A 759 -15.39 17.49 -3.97
C ARG A 759 -14.32 16.99 -3.01
N THR A 760 -13.10 17.48 -3.22
CA THR A 760 -11.96 17.23 -2.34
C THR A 760 -11.33 18.55 -1.94
N VAL A 761 -11.09 18.72 -0.65
CA VAL A 761 -10.33 19.82 -0.06
C VAL A 761 -9.05 19.23 0.52
N ARG A 762 -7.89 19.73 0.09
CA ARG A 762 -6.58 19.28 0.54
C ARG A 762 -5.99 20.31 1.50
N LEU A 763 -5.52 19.84 2.65
CA LEU A 763 -4.82 20.62 3.68
C LEU A 763 -3.38 20.09 3.79
N GLU A 764 -2.43 20.98 4.09
CA GLU A 764 -1.06 20.55 4.40
C GLU A 764 -0.98 20.08 5.85
N ILE A 765 -0.15 19.06 6.10
CA ILE A 765 0.00 18.53 7.46
C ILE A 765 0.70 19.52 8.39
N GLU A 766 1.57 20.38 7.85
CA GLU A 766 2.34 21.39 8.59
C GLU A 766 1.50 22.57 9.07
N TYR A 767 0.33 22.81 8.46
CA TYR A 767 -0.51 23.95 8.81
C TYR A 767 -0.85 23.96 10.29
N ASP A 768 -0.62 25.09 10.94
CA ASP A 768 -1.16 25.34 12.27
C ASP A 768 -2.70 25.39 12.24
N GLN A 769 -3.30 25.42 13.43
CA GLN A 769 -4.75 25.32 13.57
C GLN A 769 -5.51 26.47 12.88
N GLU A 770 -4.97 27.68 12.92
CA GLU A 770 -5.61 28.85 12.33
C GLU A 770 -5.51 28.83 10.81
N LYS A 771 -4.32 28.54 10.27
CA LYS A 771 -4.10 28.39 8.84
C LYS A 771 -4.97 27.26 8.27
N ALA A 772 -5.02 26.11 8.93
CA ALA A 772 -5.88 25.00 8.53
C ALA A 772 -7.36 25.39 8.51
N LEU A 773 -7.83 26.14 9.52
CA LEU A 773 -9.22 26.62 9.59
C LEU A 773 -9.54 27.61 8.46
N ARG A 774 -8.68 28.61 8.24
CA ARG A 774 -8.87 29.62 7.19
C ARG A 774 -8.84 28.98 5.80
N THR A 775 -7.90 28.06 5.54
CA THR A 775 -7.84 27.33 4.28
C THR A 775 -9.08 26.45 4.09
N ALA A 776 -9.54 25.74 5.13
CA ALA A 776 -10.76 24.94 5.05
C ALA A 776 -11.99 25.79 4.76
N ILE A 777 -12.16 26.93 5.43
CA ILE A 777 -13.25 27.89 5.20
C ILE A 777 -13.19 28.42 3.75
N SER A 778 -12.01 28.86 3.30
CA SER A 778 -11.81 29.38 1.95
C SER A 778 -12.18 28.35 0.87
N ALA A 779 -11.80 27.09 1.08
CA ALA A 779 -12.11 26.01 0.13
C ALA A 779 -13.58 25.53 0.21
N LEU A 780 -14.19 25.53 1.40
CA LEU A 780 -15.57 25.09 1.59
C LEU A 780 -16.59 26.17 1.21
N ALA A 781 -16.26 27.45 1.34
CA ALA A 781 -17.16 28.56 1.03
C ALA A 781 -17.77 28.51 -0.39
N PRO A 782 -16.99 28.35 -1.48
CA PRO A 782 -17.56 28.25 -2.83
C PRO A 782 -18.30 26.93 -3.06
N ILE A 783 -18.00 25.88 -2.30
CA ILE A 783 -18.69 24.59 -2.41
C ILE A 783 -20.08 24.71 -1.79
N LEU A 784 -20.14 25.22 -0.57
CA LEU A 784 -21.33 25.22 0.29
C LEU A 784 -22.16 26.51 0.22
N ASP A 785 -21.77 27.47 -0.62
CA ASP A 785 -22.42 28.78 -0.76
C ASP A 785 -22.49 29.53 0.59
N LEU A 786 -21.36 29.53 1.31
CA LEU A 786 -21.24 30.14 2.64
C LEU A 786 -20.78 31.58 2.54
N THR A 787 -21.34 32.44 3.39
CA THR A 787 -20.73 33.73 3.69
C THR A 787 -19.43 33.53 4.47
N GLN A 788 -18.39 34.27 4.07
CA GLN A 788 -17.12 34.28 4.80
C GLN A 788 -17.37 34.75 6.24
N PRO A 789 -16.97 33.98 7.26
CA PRO A 789 -17.14 34.36 8.65
C PRO A 789 -16.28 35.58 8.99
N SER A 790 -16.74 36.39 9.94
CA SER A 790 -15.95 37.51 10.44
C SER A 790 -14.72 37.04 11.20
N GLU A 791 -13.73 37.91 11.33
CA GLU A 791 -12.54 37.65 12.16
C GLU A 791 -12.90 37.26 13.60
N GLU A 792 -13.96 37.85 14.15
CA GLU A 792 -14.45 37.51 15.48
C GLU A 792 -15.04 36.10 15.55
N GLN A 793 -15.76 35.66 14.51
CA GLN A 793 -16.28 34.28 14.44
C GLN A 793 -15.13 33.27 14.33
N ILE A 794 -14.10 33.58 13.52
CA ILE A 794 -12.90 32.73 13.41
C ILE A 794 -12.19 32.64 14.75
N ARG A 795 -12.03 33.77 15.46
CA ARG A 795 -11.43 33.83 16.80
C ARG A 795 -12.18 32.96 17.80
N LEU A 796 -13.50 33.08 17.87
CA LEU A 796 -14.37 32.28 18.74
C LEU A 796 -14.31 30.79 18.40
N GLY A 797 -14.28 30.43 17.11
CA GLY A 797 -14.13 29.03 16.70
C GLY A 797 -12.79 28.42 17.13
N LEU A 798 -11.69 29.18 17.01
CA LEU A 798 -10.37 28.75 17.50
C LEU A 798 -10.34 28.62 19.03
N GLU A 799 -10.99 29.53 19.75
CA GLU A 799 -11.14 29.48 21.21
C GLU A 799 -11.93 28.24 21.65
N ALA A 800 -13.06 27.94 21.00
CA ALA A 800 -13.87 26.75 21.27
C ALA A 800 -13.07 25.46 21.01
N ALA A 801 -12.29 25.43 19.93
CA ALA A 801 -11.46 24.27 19.61
C ALA A 801 -10.30 24.08 20.60
N ARG A 802 -9.71 25.16 21.13
CA ARG A 802 -8.70 25.12 22.20
C ARG A 802 -9.30 24.67 23.54
N ALA A 803 -10.50 25.15 23.87
CA ALA A 803 -11.18 24.84 25.14
C ALA A 803 -11.84 23.45 25.17
N TYR A 804 -11.97 22.78 24.03
CA TYR A 804 -12.65 21.49 23.94
C TYR A 804 -11.92 20.37 24.69
N LYS A 805 -12.65 19.71 25.60
CA LYS A 805 -12.20 18.54 26.37
C LYS A 805 -13.04 17.31 26.01
N VAL A 806 -12.41 16.13 25.96
CA VAL A 806 -13.05 14.89 25.54
C VAL A 806 -13.94 14.34 26.65
N GLY A 807 -15.25 14.25 26.40
CA GLY A 807 -16.24 13.88 27.42
C GLY A 807 -16.30 12.38 27.77
N ILE A 808 -15.80 11.48 26.92
CA ILE A 808 -15.95 10.01 27.07
C ILE A 808 -14.59 9.30 27.00
N ARG A 809 -14.22 8.61 28.08
CA ARG A 809 -12.90 7.98 28.31
C ARG A 809 -12.87 6.52 27.85
N LYS A 810 -12.48 6.22 26.60
CA LYS A 810 -12.34 4.82 26.11
C LYS A 810 -10.94 4.27 26.42
N GLU A 811 -10.84 3.12 27.11
CA GLU A 811 -9.56 2.43 27.32
C GLU A 811 -9.17 1.61 26.08
N LEU A 812 -7.99 1.88 25.51
CA LEU A 812 -7.37 1.01 24.50
C LEU A 812 -6.79 -0.22 25.19
N LYS A 813 -7.44 -1.39 25.05
CA LYS A 813 -6.85 -2.67 25.45
C LYS A 813 -5.79 -3.11 24.45
N VAL A 814 -4.54 -2.77 24.71
CA VAL A 814 -3.39 -3.30 23.97
C VAL A 814 -3.35 -4.83 24.15
N ARG A 815 -3.59 -5.59 23.07
CA ARG A 815 -3.31 -7.03 23.04
C ARG A 815 -1.90 -7.23 22.52
N TYR A 816 -0.92 -7.32 23.41
CA TYR A 816 0.38 -7.87 23.02
C TYR A 816 0.20 -9.33 22.58
N GLY A 817 0.63 -9.61 21.35
CA GLY A 817 0.73 -10.96 20.82
C GLY A 817 1.73 -11.75 21.64
N ARG A 818 1.23 -12.72 22.42
CA ARG A 818 2.05 -13.65 23.18
C ARG A 818 2.77 -14.58 22.20
N ARG A 819 4.01 -14.24 21.82
CA ARG A 819 4.94 -15.21 21.22
C ARG A 819 5.32 -16.24 22.28
N SER A 820 5.11 -17.52 21.97
CA SER A 820 5.67 -18.62 22.75
C SER A 820 7.16 -18.75 22.40
N GLY A 821 8.02 -18.38 23.34
CA GLY A 821 9.44 -18.68 23.33
C GLY A 821 9.92 -18.63 24.78
N LYS A 822 10.48 -19.74 25.28
CA LYS A 822 10.97 -19.87 26.66
C LYS A 822 12.15 -18.92 26.89
N GLY A 823 12.13 -18.21 28.01
CA GLY A 823 13.20 -17.37 28.52
C GLY A 823 12.64 -16.33 29.48
N GLU A 824 12.56 -16.67 30.77
CA GLU A 824 12.10 -15.74 31.82
C GLU A 824 13.21 -14.73 32.13
N GLY A 825 13.01 -13.47 31.71
CA GLY A 825 13.66 -12.29 32.23
C GLY A 825 12.59 -11.19 32.34
N ALA A 826 12.39 -10.63 33.53
CA ALA A 826 11.37 -9.63 33.79
C ALA A 826 11.66 -8.33 33.03
N ASP A 827 10.66 -7.81 32.31
CA ASP A 827 10.70 -6.55 31.55
C ASP A 827 10.87 -5.36 32.53
N SER A 828 12.05 -4.74 32.60
CA SER A 828 12.34 -3.60 33.47
C SER A 828 11.84 -2.28 32.86
N SER A 829 11.12 -1.48 33.64
CA SER A 829 10.50 -0.20 33.22
C SER A 829 11.44 1.01 33.21
N ALA A 830 12.76 0.84 33.10
CA ALA A 830 13.75 1.92 33.10
C ALA A 830 14.45 2.05 31.72
N PRO A 831 14.81 3.26 31.26
CA PRO A 831 15.43 3.44 29.96
C PRO A 831 16.73 2.64 29.91
N ARG A 832 17.13 2.17 28.73
CA ARG A 832 18.36 1.39 28.58
C ARG A 832 19.58 2.30 28.51
N TYR A 833 19.43 3.50 27.95
CA TYR A 833 20.44 4.55 27.94
C TYR A 833 19.80 5.92 27.75
N TYR A 834 20.51 7.00 28.08
CA TYR A 834 20.17 8.36 27.67
C TYR A 834 21.11 8.78 26.53
N GLY A 835 20.56 9.46 25.53
CA GLY A 835 21.30 9.87 24.34
C GLY A 835 20.75 11.13 23.68
N LEU A 836 21.49 11.62 22.70
CA LEU A 836 21.05 12.67 21.78
C LEU A 836 20.58 12.00 20.49
N THR A 837 19.37 12.30 20.02
CA THR A 837 19.00 11.99 18.62
C THR A 837 19.92 12.76 17.67
N VAL A 838 20.09 12.30 16.43
CA VAL A 838 20.85 13.04 15.43
C VAL A 838 19.92 13.44 14.30
N GLU A 839 19.83 14.74 14.04
CA GLU A 839 19.04 15.29 12.93
C GLU A 839 19.88 15.29 11.64
N ALA A 840 20.23 14.10 11.15
CA ALA A 840 20.93 13.91 9.89
C ALA A 840 20.52 12.60 9.22
N ASP A 841 20.32 12.64 7.90
CA ASP A 841 20.14 11.44 7.08
C ASP A 841 21.49 10.81 6.76
N LEU A 842 21.77 9.63 7.32
CA LEU A 842 23.01 8.92 7.09
C LEU A 842 23.18 8.48 5.62
N GLU A 843 22.09 8.24 4.90
CA GLU A 843 22.16 7.82 3.49
C GLU A 843 22.66 8.93 2.56
N ASP A 844 22.40 10.18 2.91
CA ASP A 844 22.85 11.36 2.18
C ASP A 844 24.18 11.92 2.74
N LEU A 845 24.35 11.91 4.06
CA LEU A 845 25.51 12.47 4.75
C LEU A 845 26.81 11.71 4.44
N ILE A 846 26.76 10.37 4.45
CA ILE A 846 27.95 9.53 4.33
C ILE A 846 28.60 9.64 2.95
N PRO A 847 27.86 9.54 1.83
CA PRO A 847 28.44 9.79 0.51
C PRO A 847 29.10 11.17 0.43
N ARG A 848 28.47 12.23 0.94
CA ARG A 848 29.05 13.58 0.91
C ARG A 848 30.41 13.65 1.62
N LEU A 849 30.54 13.03 2.80
CA LEU A 849 31.81 12.95 3.52
C LEU A 849 32.86 12.13 2.75
N ILE A 850 32.45 11.03 2.12
CA ILE A 850 33.36 10.18 1.35
C ILE A 850 33.89 10.92 0.10
N HIS A 851 33.06 11.72 -0.57
CA HIS A 851 33.47 12.50 -1.75
C HIS A 851 34.45 13.63 -1.43
N GLN A 852 34.50 14.09 -0.17
CA GLN A 852 35.49 15.08 0.29
C GLN A 852 36.89 14.48 0.49
N CYS A 853 37.04 13.16 0.39
CA CYS A 853 38.35 12.50 0.49
C CYS A 853 39.11 12.58 -0.83
N ASP A 854 40.33 13.12 -0.78
CA ASP A 854 41.27 13.21 -1.91
C ASP A 854 42.01 11.90 -2.20
N ASP A 855 41.96 10.91 -1.29
CA ASP A 855 42.58 9.60 -1.46
C ASP A 855 41.60 8.63 -2.15
N ASP A 856 41.85 8.35 -3.43
CA ASP A 856 41.04 7.47 -4.27
C ASP A 856 40.85 6.06 -3.67
N ALA A 857 41.91 5.46 -3.13
CA ALA A 857 41.85 4.11 -2.59
C ALA A 857 41.03 4.05 -1.30
N LEU A 858 41.16 5.07 -0.46
CA LEU A 858 40.39 5.19 0.78
C LEU A 858 38.91 5.48 0.50
N ARG A 859 38.64 6.31 -0.51
CA ARG A 859 37.30 6.66 -0.99
C ARG A 859 36.56 5.45 -1.56
N GLU A 860 37.20 4.70 -2.45
CA GLU A 860 36.63 3.47 -3.01
C GLU A 860 36.33 2.43 -1.92
N ASP A 861 37.21 2.31 -0.93
CA ASP A 861 37.02 1.38 0.18
C ASP A 861 35.84 1.78 1.08
N ALA A 862 35.70 3.06 1.41
CA ALA A 862 34.60 3.59 2.19
C ALA A 862 33.26 3.41 1.46
N LEU A 863 33.21 3.73 0.16
CA LEU A 863 32.01 3.53 -0.68
C LEU A 863 31.62 2.05 -0.72
N ARG A 864 32.58 1.15 -0.90
CA ARG A 864 32.32 -0.29 -0.93
C ARG A 864 31.68 -0.80 0.37
N VAL A 865 32.23 -0.42 1.53
CA VAL A 865 31.68 -0.81 2.85
C VAL A 865 30.30 -0.19 3.08
N PHE A 866 30.12 1.08 2.69
CA PHE A 866 28.84 1.76 2.82
C PHE A 866 27.74 1.15 1.93
N ASP A 867 28.06 0.85 0.68
CA ASP A 867 27.15 0.17 -0.25
C ASP A 867 26.80 -1.25 0.19
N GLU A 868 27.73 -1.95 0.84
CA GLU A 868 27.46 -3.24 1.45
C GLU A 868 26.43 -3.11 2.59
N PHE A 869 26.58 -2.11 3.48
CA PHE A 869 25.63 -1.87 4.56
C PHE A 869 24.26 -1.45 4.03
N ARG A 870 24.23 -0.62 2.98
CA ARG A 870 23.01 -0.21 2.28
C ARG A 870 22.29 -1.41 1.65
N SER A 871 23.03 -2.25 0.94
CA SER A 871 22.51 -3.44 0.27
C SER A 871 21.97 -4.51 1.23
N ASN A 872 22.49 -4.54 2.46
CA ASN A 872 22.08 -5.46 3.51
C ASN A 872 21.05 -4.86 4.49
N SER A 873 20.62 -3.60 4.28
CA SER A 873 19.73 -2.86 5.20
C SER A 873 20.28 -2.77 6.64
N CYS A 874 21.61 -2.73 6.77
CA CYS A 874 22.32 -2.67 8.06
C CYS A 874 22.67 -1.23 8.49
N ILE A 875 22.16 -0.21 7.77
CA ILE A 875 22.30 1.20 8.14
C ILE A 875 21.32 1.52 9.27
N VAL A 876 21.83 2.18 10.32
CA VAL A 876 21.07 2.59 11.49
C VAL A 876 20.01 3.61 11.08
N GLN A 877 18.73 3.25 11.24
CA GLN A 877 17.59 4.08 10.88
C GLN A 877 17.34 5.25 11.85
N HIS A 878 17.83 5.12 13.09
CA HIS A 878 17.66 6.12 14.15
C HIS A 878 19.04 6.47 14.75
N PRO A 879 19.84 7.29 14.06
CA PRO A 879 21.16 7.67 14.54
C PRO A 879 21.06 8.47 15.84
N HIS A 880 21.93 8.14 16.79
CA HIS A 880 21.98 8.77 18.09
C HIS A 880 23.40 8.78 18.65
N ILE A 881 23.66 9.70 19.58
CA ILE A 881 24.88 9.77 20.39
C ILE A 881 24.53 9.28 21.80
N THR A 882 25.21 8.25 22.28
CA THR A 882 24.99 7.76 23.65
C THR A 882 25.71 8.65 24.68
N LEU A 883 24.97 9.15 25.67
CA LEU A 883 25.52 9.94 26.78
C LEU A 883 25.87 9.05 27.98
N VAL A 884 24.94 8.16 28.37
CA VAL A 884 25.15 7.21 29.47
C VAL A 884 24.26 5.98 29.30
N HIS A 885 24.80 4.79 29.56
CA HIS A 885 24.09 3.50 29.43
C HIS A 885 23.87 2.85 30.80
N SER A 886 22.74 2.16 30.99
CA SER A 886 22.35 1.47 32.24
C SER A 886 23.42 0.47 32.71
N ASN A 887 23.94 -0.37 31.81
CA ASN A 887 25.09 -1.23 32.07
C ASN A 887 26.30 -0.52 32.72
N SER A 888 26.57 0.75 32.38
CA SER A 888 27.66 1.50 32.99
C SER A 888 27.33 1.89 34.44
N VAL A 889 26.06 2.19 34.72
CA VAL A 889 25.55 2.46 36.08
C VAL A 889 25.57 1.19 36.93
N GLU A 890 25.21 0.05 36.35
CA GLU A 890 25.26 -1.26 37.01
C GLU A 890 26.69 -1.69 37.33
N ALA A 891 27.61 -1.55 36.37
CA ALA A 891 29.03 -1.89 36.55
C ALA A 891 29.69 -1.01 37.63
N GLU A 892 29.35 0.28 37.68
CA GLU A 892 29.78 1.18 38.75
C GLU A 892 29.19 0.78 40.11
N SER A 893 27.90 0.44 40.15
CA SER A 893 27.21 0.03 41.39
C SER A 893 27.73 -1.29 41.96
N LYS A 894 28.24 -2.19 41.09
CA LYS A 894 28.88 -3.46 41.48
C LYS A 894 30.37 -3.31 41.82
N GLY A 895 30.95 -2.12 41.65
CA GLY A 895 32.38 -1.88 41.86
C GLY A 895 33.29 -2.55 40.81
N GLU A 896 32.71 -3.01 39.69
CA GLU A 896 33.42 -3.70 38.60
C GLU A 896 34.13 -2.72 37.65
N ALA A 897 33.69 -1.46 37.64
CA ALA A 897 34.33 -0.37 36.92
C ALA A 897 34.98 0.61 37.90
N LYS A 898 36.32 0.76 37.85
CA LYS A 898 36.98 1.94 38.42
C LYS A 898 36.64 3.13 37.51
N ALA A 899 36.23 4.26 38.08
CA ALA A 899 36.17 5.52 37.32
C ALA A 899 37.51 5.67 36.57
N LYS A 900 37.45 5.87 35.25
CA LYS A 900 38.67 6.15 34.47
C LYS A 900 39.35 7.36 35.12
N ASP A 901 40.68 7.34 35.28
CA ASP A 901 41.42 8.45 35.88
C ASP A 901 40.98 9.78 35.21
N GLY A 902 40.37 10.67 36.00
CA GLY A 902 39.85 11.96 35.54
C GLY A 902 38.33 12.05 35.29
N ASP A 903 37.56 10.96 35.30
CA ASP A 903 36.08 10.98 35.21
C ASP A 903 35.45 11.18 36.61
N GLY A 904 35.59 12.38 37.17
CA GLY A 904 35.20 12.71 38.55
C GLY A 904 33.70 12.72 38.85
N VAL A 905 32.83 12.38 37.90
CA VAL A 905 31.35 12.45 38.01
C VAL A 905 30.70 11.06 38.10
N GLY A 906 31.23 10.05 37.40
CA GLY A 906 30.66 8.69 37.39
C GLY A 906 29.47 8.52 36.42
N ALA A 907 29.10 7.28 36.12
CA ALA A 907 27.95 6.96 35.27
C ALA A 907 26.62 7.15 36.00
N LYS A 908 26.56 6.86 37.31
CA LYS A 908 25.37 7.04 38.13
C LYS A 908 24.93 8.51 38.21
N ALA A 909 25.85 9.44 38.50
CA ALA A 909 25.49 10.85 38.58
C ALA A 909 25.08 11.44 37.21
N ARG A 910 25.69 10.97 36.12
CA ARG A 910 25.26 11.30 34.75
C ARG A 910 23.85 10.80 34.47
N TRP A 911 23.55 9.55 34.85
CA TRP A 911 22.21 8.97 34.72
C TRP A 911 21.17 9.80 35.43
N GLU A 912 21.39 10.09 36.72
CA GLU A 912 20.48 10.88 37.55
C GLU A 912 20.30 12.30 36.98
N THR A 913 21.36 12.89 36.41
CA THR A 913 21.30 14.22 35.80
C THR A 913 20.47 14.23 34.51
N TYR A 914 20.70 13.30 33.59
CA TYR A 914 19.93 13.25 32.33
C TYR A 914 18.49 12.79 32.55
N GLU A 915 18.25 11.88 33.50
CA GLU A 915 16.91 11.51 33.94
C GLU A 915 16.15 12.73 34.48
N ARG A 916 16.79 13.51 35.35
CA ARG A 916 16.22 14.76 35.89
C ARG A 916 15.97 15.79 34.79
N LEU A 917 16.92 16.01 33.88
CA LEU A 917 16.77 16.97 32.78
C LEU A 917 15.62 16.59 31.84
N CYS A 918 15.49 15.30 31.50
CA CYS A 918 14.36 14.79 30.72
C CYS A 918 13.02 14.90 31.47
N ALA A 919 13.02 14.78 32.80
CA ALA A 919 11.82 14.93 33.62
C ALA A 919 11.40 16.40 33.77
N GLU A 920 12.34 17.30 34.05
CA GLU A 920 12.12 18.75 34.25
C GLU A 920 11.69 19.46 32.97
N HIS A 921 12.23 19.07 31.82
CA HIS A 921 11.89 19.67 30.52
C HIS A 921 10.87 18.81 29.74
N GLY A 922 10.24 17.84 30.40
CA GLY A 922 9.22 16.94 29.85
C GLY A 922 7.84 17.05 30.49
N SER A 923 7.62 18.00 31.40
CA SER A 923 6.33 18.28 32.05
C SER A 923 5.74 19.62 31.59
N GLU A 924 4.54 19.57 30.99
CA GLU A 924 3.67 20.72 30.71
C GLU A 924 2.77 20.97 31.94
N ASP A 925 3.07 21.96 32.78
CA ASP A 925 2.08 22.61 33.64
C ASP A 925 2.14 24.10 33.33
N ASP A 926 1.40 24.52 32.30
CA ASP A 926 1.35 25.91 31.80
C ASP A 926 0.00 26.54 32.17
N ASP A 927 -0.33 26.50 33.46
CA ASP A 927 -1.41 27.29 34.09
C ASP A 927 -0.78 28.32 35.03
N ASN A 928 -0.06 29.33 34.50
CA ASN A 928 0.14 30.57 35.23
C ASN A 928 0.39 31.77 34.30
N ASP A 929 -0.70 32.47 33.96
CA ASP A 929 -0.66 33.82 33.40
C ASP A 929 -0.15 34.79 34.49
N GLY A 930 1.09 35.25 34.39
CA GLY A 930 1.61 36.30 35.26
C GLY A 930 3.09 36.66 35.08
N GLU A 931 3.31 37.82 34.47
CA GLU A 931 4.55 38.61 34.41
C GLU A 931 5.67 38.20 33.42
N GLU A 932 6.16 39.21 32.71
CA GLU A 932 7.19 39.16 31.66
C GLU A 932 8.51 38.54 32.17
N GLY A 933 8.81 37.31 31.74
CA GLY A 933 10.14 36.74 31.95
C GLY A 933 10.30 35.27 31.54
N GLY A 934 10.80 35.03 30.33
CA GLY A 934 11.46 33.77 29.94
C GLY A 934 10.56 32.68 29.35
N LYS A 935 10.55 32.55 28.01
CA LYS A 935 10.01 31.37 27.31
C LYS A 935 10.79 30.12 27.75
N SER A 936 10.13 29.08 28.23
CA SER A 936 10.75 27.77 28.40
C SER A 936 11.03 27.15 27.01
N GLU A 937 12.30 26.99 26.66
CA GLU A 937 12.71 26.36 25.40
C GLU A 937 12.45 24.84 25.46
N HIS A 938 11.44 24.38 24.72
CA HIS A 938 11.21 22.96 24.41
C HIS A 938 12.25 22.44 23.40
N PRO A 939 12.38 21.10 23.27
CA PRO A 939 13.27 20.22 24.04
C PRO A 939 14.75 20.65 24.02
N LEU A 940 15.52 20.19 25.03
CA LEU A 940 16.95 20.48 25.19
C LEU A 940 17.75 20.04 23.96
N THR A 941 17.99 20.99 23.07
CA THR A 941 18.64 20.77 21.77
C THR A 941 20.13 21.06 21.89
N PHE A 942 20.92 20.06 21.57
CA PHE A 942 22.37 20.13 21.52
C PHE A 942 22.81 20.38 20.09
N THR A 943 23.86 21.18 19.92
CA THR A 943 24.53 21.33 18.62
C THR A 943 25.89 20.66 18.68
N PHE A 944 26.32 20.06 17.58
CA PHE A 944 27.61 19.37 17.50
C PHE A 944 28.11 19.31 16.06
N ILE A 945 29.40 18.97 15.92
CA ILE A 945 30.08 18.92 14.64
C ILE A 945 30.48 17.47 14.37
N ILE A 946 30.06 16.93 13.23
CA ILE A 946 30.54 15.66 12.71
C ILE A 946 31.84 15.94 11.94
N ASP A 947 32.94 15.35 12.39
CA ASP A 947 34.27 15.68 11.88
C ASP A 947 34.97 14.51 11.18
N LYS A 948 34.52 13.27 11.41
CA LYS A 948 35.20 12.07 10.90
C LYS A 948 34.23 10.97 10.52
N LEU A 949 34.60 10.18 9.53
CA LEU A 949 34.02 8.88 9.20
C LEU A 949 35.09 7.80 9.45
N VAL A 950 34.77 6.77 10.23
CA VAL A 950 35.68 5.66 10.56
C VAL A 950 35.06 4.31 10.25
N TRP A 951 35.87 3.34 9.82
CA TRP A 951 35.41 1.97 9.58
C TRP A 951 36.55 0.94 9.62
N ASP A 952 36.21 -0.33 9.88
CA ASP A 952 37.16 -1.46 9.85
C ASP A 952 36.63 -2.68 9.08
N GLY A 953 35.64 -2.46 8.21
CA GLY A 953 34.93 -3.50 7.46
C GLY A 953 33.87 -4.26 8.27
N ARG A 954 33.88 -4.16 9.60
CA ARG A 954 32.86 -4.72 10.49
C ARG A 954 31.87 -3.67 10.99
N VAL A 955 32.36 -2.48 11.30
CA VAL A 955 31.56 -1.37 11.81
C VAL A 955 31.94 -0.08 11.07
N MET A 956 30.94 0.78 10.85
CA MET A 956 31.14 2.15 10.35
C MET A 956 30.52 3.13 11.35
N ALA A 957 31.22 4.21 11.65
CA ALA A 957 30.78 5.21 12.63
C ALA A 957 31.26 6.62 12.26
N LEU A 958 30.54 7.62 12.76
CA LEU A 958 30.91 9.02 12.67
C LEU A 958 31.52 9.50 13.99
N GLY A 959 32.64 10.23 13.89
CA GLY A 959 33.21 11.00 14.99
C GLY A 959 32.45 12.30 15.19
N VAL A 960 32.27 12.68 16.46
CA VAL A 960 31.59 13.91 16.85
C VAL A 960 32.48 14.75 17.76
N ARG A 961 32.53 16.06 17.51
CA ARG A 961 33.20 17.06 18.34
C ARG A 961 32.32 18.26 18.65
N ASP A 962 32.78 19.11 19.58
CA ASP A 962 32.13 20.38 19.92
C ASP A 962 30.64 20.25 20.29
N VAL A 963 30.29 19.22 21.07
CA VAL A 963 28.95 19.05 21.62
C VAL A 963 28.64 20.18 22.61
N ARG A 964 27.71 21.05 22.22
CA ARG A 964 27.28 22.22 22.98
C ARG A 964 25.84 22.03 23.45
N PRO A 965 25.59 22.07 24.77
CA PRO A 965 24.24 22.07 25.30
C PRO A 965 23.53 23.41 25.06
N PRO A 966 22.20 23.47 25.27
CA PRO A 966 21.49 24.72 25.46
C PRO A 966 21.99 25.45 26.74
N VAL A 967 21.72 26.76 26.82
CA VAL A 967 22.21 27.64 27.90
C VAL A 967 21.76 27.16 29.30
N THR A 968 20.69 26.39 29.37
CA THR A 968 20.15 25.78 30.59
C THR A 968 21.03 24.70 31.22
N ILE A 969 22.09 24.23 30.54
CA ILE A 969 23.04 23.22 31.07
C ILE A 969 24.48 23.76 31.03
N PRO A 970 24.85 24.70 31.92
CA PRO A 970 26.11 25.44 31.84
C PRO A 970 27.38 24.59 32.09
N ASP A 971 27.27 23.47 32.82
CA ASP A 971 28.41 22.63 33.23
C ASP A 971 28.56 21.30 32.46
N PHE A 972 27.97 21.19 31.27
CA PHE A 972 27.95 19.94 30.49
C PHE A 972 29.34 19.33 30.24
N ALA A 973 30.35 20.15 29.93
CA ALA A 973 31.70 19.65 29.67
C ALA A 973 32.32 18.98 30.91
N LYS A 974 31.98 19.44 32.12
CA LYS A 974 32.39 18.82 33.38
C LYS A 974 31.58 17.57 33.68
N LEU A 975 30.26 17.61 33.42
CA LEU A 975 29.33 16.48 33.60
C LEU A 975 29.73 15.27 32.74
N GLN A 976 30.02 15.51 31.47
CA GLN A 976 30.23 14.45 30.49
C GLN A 976 31.71 14.06 30.30
N GLY A 977 32.64 14.88 30.82
CA GLY A 977 34.08 14.65 30.71
C GLY A 977 34.70 15.20 29.43
N GLY A 978 34.16 16.31 28.90
CA GLY A 978 34.62 17.00 27.70
C GLY A 978 33.48 17.49 26.80
N ARG A 979 33.82 18.21 25.73
CA ARG A 979 32.89 18.59 24.65
C ARG A 979 32.85 17.58 23.49
N GLY A 980 33.63 16.51 23.57
CA GLY A 980 33.71 15.49 22.52
C GLY A 980 34.72 15.87 21.43
N GLY A 981 35.45 14.88 20.90
CA GLY A 981 36.59 15.09 20.01
C GLY A 981 37.92 14.67 20.65
N PHE A 982 38.97 14.54 19.85
CA PHE A 982 40.26 13.97 20.28
C PHE A 982 40.98 14.77 21.37
N ASP A 983 40.92 16.10 21.29
CA ASP A 983 41.60 17.06 22.16
C ASP A 983 40.65 17.78 23.12
N GLN A 984 39.35 17.49 23.08
CA GLN A 984 38.30 18.20 23.83
C GLN A 984 37.83 17.50 25.11
N GLY A 985 38.67 16.63 25.69
CA GLY A 985 38.42 15.92 26.95
C GLY A 985 38.60 14.40 26.86
N LEU A 986 38.03 13.66 27.83
CA LEU A 986 38.07 12.20 27.92
C LEU A 986 36.89 11.52 27.20
N TRP A 987 35.78 12.24 27.01
CA TRP A 987 34.61 11.73 26.31
C TRP A 987 34.78 11.77 24.79
N ARG A 988 34.43 10.64 24.15
CA ARG A 988 34.50 10.44 22.69
C ARG A 988 33.10 10.05 22.19
N PRO A 989 32.27 11.02 21.79
CA PRO A 989 30.98 10.74 21.19
C PRO A 989 31.16 10.22 19.77
N HIS A 990 30.28 9.30 19.40
CA HIS A 990 30.22 8.73 18.06
C HIS A 990 28.77 8.47 17.69
N ILE A 991 28.50 8.36 16.39
CA ILE A 991 27.22 7.94 15.84
C ILE A 991 27.48 6.64 15.06
N THR A 992 26.78 5.57 15.40
CA THR A 992 26.94 4.31 14.65
C THR A 992 26.19 4.43 13.32
N VAL A 993 26.89 4.19 12.21
CA VAL A 993 26.31 4.22 10.86
C VAL A 993 25.71 2.87 10.51
N GLY A 994 26.43 1.79 10.83
CA GLY A 994 25.97 0.43 10.59
C GLY A 994 26.99 -0.61 11.03
N THR A 995 26.55 -1.87 11.06
CA THR A 995 27.39 -3.05 11.37
C THR A 995 27.19 -4.11 10.29
N ALA A 996 28.25 -4.82 9.89
CA ALA A 996 28.21 -5.78 8.78
C ALA A 996 27.23 -6.96 8.99
N ARG A 997 26.91 -7.30 10.25
CA ARG A 997 26.02 -8.39 10.64
C ARG A 997 25.30 -8.06 11.95
N ASP A 998 24.11 -8.60 12.15
CA ASP A 998 23.27 -8.36 13.35
C ASP A 998 23.86 -8.88 14.67
N ASP A 999 24.87 -9.76 14.61
CA ASP A 999 25.57 -10.29 15.80
C ASP A 999 26.69 -9.38 16.31
N ILE A 1000 27.08 -8.37 15.54
CA ILE A 1000 28.10 -7.37 15.90
C ILE A 1000 27.43 -6.29 16.74
N ARG A 1001 28.01 -5.97 17.90
CA ARG A 1001 27.34 -5.08 18.84
C ARG A 1001 27.70 -3.62 18.53
N PRO A 1002 26.71 -2.69 18.46
CA PRO A 1002 26.96 -1.28 18.12
C PRO A 1002 28.01 -0.56 18.99
N PHE A 1003 28.24 -0.99 20.24
CA PHE A 1003 29.27 -0.37 21.09
C PHE A 1003 30.70 -0.53 20.54
N GLU A 1004 30.94 -1.49 19.64
CA GLU A 1004 32.22 -1.67 18.94
C GLU A 1004 32.63 -0.40 18.15
N ALA A 1005 31.67 0.44 17.74
CA ALA A 1005 31.91 1.72 17.06
C ALA A 1005 32.82 2.68 17.84
N ASN A 1006 32.72 2.70 19.18
CA ASN A 1006 33.59 3.52 20.03
C ASN A 1006 35.06 3.09 19.94
N GLU A 1007 35.30 1.78 19.84
CA GLU A 1007 36.65 1.23 19.76
C GLU A 1007 37.26 1.44 18.38
N VAL A 1008 36.46 1.34 17.31
CA VAL A 1008 36.89 1.69 15.95
C VAL A 1008 37.33 3.15 15.88
N LEU A 1009 36.53 4.07 16.41
CA LEU A 1009 36.88 5.50 16.47
C LEU A 1009 38.16 5.74 17.25
N ARG A 1010 38.32 5.15 18.45
CA ARG A 1010 39.53 5.32 19.25
C ARG A 1010 40.79 4.78 18.58
N ARG A 1011 40.71 3.63 17.92
CA ARG A 1011 41.85 3.05 17.17
C ARG A 1011 42.24 3.93 16.00
N ALA A 1012 41.26 4.41 15.23
CA ALA A 1012 41.48 5.33 14.13
C ALA A 1012 42.16 6.65 14.57
N GLU A 1013 41.77 7.20 15.72
CA GLU A 1013 42.34 8.46 16.24
C GLU A 1013 43.74 8.32 16.84
N LYS A 1014 44.08 7.19 17.47
CA LYS A 1014 45.42 6.95 18.04
C LYS A 1014 46.53 6.97 16.99
N ARG A 1015 46.21 6.69 15.72
CA ARG A 1015 47.14 6.69 14.57
C ARG A 1015 47.86 8.03 14.34
N VAL A 1016 47.36 9.13 14.91
CA VAL A 1016 47.92 10.48 14.74
C VAL A 1016 48.99 10.83 15.80
N GLY A 1017 49.14 10.03 16.87
CA GLY A 1017 50.11 10.27 17.94
C GLY A 1017 51.31 9.32 17.90
N SER A 1018 52.50 9.86 17.58
CA SER A 1018 53.85 9.34 17.87
C SER A 1018 54.01 7.82 18.05
N ASP A 1019 54.32 7.14 16.95
CA ASP A 1019 55.13 5.90 16.81
C ASP A 1019 54.51 5.04 15.71
N GLY A 1020 54.95 5.27 14.47
CA GLY A 1020 54.47 4.58 13.27
C GLY A 1020 54.77 3.07 13.26
N LYS A 1021 53.99 2.30 14.02
CA LYS A 1021 53.83 0.85 13.88
C LYS A 1021 52.38 0.54 13.52
N ASP A 1022 52.25 -0.40 12.60
CA ASP A 1022 51.02 -0.76 11.91
C ASP A 1022 50.33 -1.94 12.60
N ASP A 1023 49.20 -1.66 13.23
CA ASP A 1023 48.25 -2.65 13.75
C ASP A 1023 46.87 -2.51 13.05
N GLY A 1024 46.88 -2.31 11.72
CA GLY A 1024 46.24 -3.26 10.80
C GLY A 1024 44.74 -3.20 10.44
N GLU A 1025 43.81 -2.49 11.10
CA GLU A 1025 42.37 -2.67 10.72
C GLU A 1025 41.44 -1.43 10.61
N ALA A 1026 41.64 -0.30 11.32
CA ALA A 1026 40.69 0.82 11.28
C ALA A 1026 41.12 1.97 10.34
N LYS A 1027 40.23 2.36 9.42
CA LYS A 1027 40.38 3.43 8.41
C LYS A 1027 39.55 4.67 8.79
N MET A 1028 39.91 5.84 8.25
CA MET A 1028 39.32 7.12 8.63
C MET A 1028 39.39 8.17 7.51
N ILE A 1029 38.27 8.85 7.27
CA ILE A 1029 38.17 10.08 6.47
C ILE A 1029 37.85 11.24 7.42
N SER A 1030 38.62 12.31 7.35
CA SER A 1030 38.30 13.56 8.04
C SER A 1030 37.44 14.43 7.15
N ALA A 1031 36.40 15.04 7.70
CA ALA A 1031 35.69 16.14 7.07
C ALA A 1031 36.64 17.34 6.90
N ASP A 1032 36.20 18.33 6.12
CA ASP A 1032 36.91 19.60 6.01
C ASP A 1032 37.09 20.32 7.36
N ALA A 1033 37.89 21.39 7.39
CA ALA A 1033 38.22 22.10 8.63
C ALA A 1033 36.99 22.66 9.36
N ALA A 1034 35.87 22.89 8.65
CA ALA A 1034 34.62 23.34 9.25
C ALA A 1034 33.87 22.17 9.91
N GLY A 1035 33.88 20.98 9.29
CA GLY A 1035 33.08 19.83 9.69
C GLY A 1035 31.59 20.07 9.43
N ILE A 1036 30.77 19.05 9.67
CA ILE A 1036 29.33 19.12 9.40
C ILE A 1036 28.58 19.48 10.68
N HIS A 1037 28.02 20.69 10.71
CA HIS A 1037 27.21 21.17 11.82
C HIS A 1037 25.83 20.51 11.79
N THR A 1038 25.42 19.92 12.91
CA THR A 1038 24.10 19.31 13.09
C THR A 1038 23.62 19.50 14.54
N SER A 1039 22.42 19.02 14.83
CA SER A 1039 21.78 19.14 16.12
C SER A 1039 21.11 17.83 16.56
N GLY A 1040 20.78 17.76 17.85
CA GLY A 1040 20.22 16.56 18.45
C GLY A 1040 19.49 16.83 19.75
N ARG A 1041 18.45 16.05 20.03
CA ARG A 1041 17.60 16.23 21.21
C ARG A 1041 17.88 15.19 22.28
N LEU A 1042 17.95 15.63 23.53
CA LEU A 1042 18.16 14.74 24.68
C LEU A 1042 16.91 13.88 24.95
N GLN A 1043 17.08 12.55 24.98
CA GLN A 1043 15.99 11.61 25.27
C GLN A 1043 16.47 10.34 25.98
N GLY A 1044 15.59 9.75 26.78
CA GLY A 1044 15.74 8.37 27.29
C GLY A 1044 15.36 7.35 26.22
N MET A 1045 16.29 6.45 25.90
CA MET A 1045 16.19 5.48 24.81
C MET A 1045 15.88 4.08 25.37
N TRP A 1046 14.98 3.39 24.68
CA TRP A 1046 14.43 2.09 25.09
C TRP A 1046 14.69 1.06 23.99
N HIS A 1047 15.02 -0.17 24.35
CA HIS A 1047 15.32 -1.26 23.41
C HIS A 1047 14.31 -2.38 23.51
#